data_AF-A0A8T1WAU8-F1
#
_entry.id   AF-A0A8T1WAU8-F1
#
_cell.length_a   1.000
_cell.length_b   1.000
_cell.length_c   1.000
_cell.angle_alpha   90.00
_cell.angle_beta   90.00
_cell.angle_gamma   90.00
#
_symmetry.space_group_name_H-M   'P 1'
#
loop_
_entity.id
_entity.type
_entity.pdbx_description
1 polymer ?
#
loop_
_entity_poly.entity_id
_entity_poly.type
_entity_poly.pdbx_seq_one_letter_code
_entity_poly.pdbx_strand_id
1 'polypeptide(L)'
;MLPQRQNSGKRAAASQRRAKMNVRNAAFAALGLVFALYMYFNLRFFATSTISTNSIEAAGKGWRSFNGEANMPAEADADTLTDTSATRQVKHLAFTSTCRDLDFVHAEVLAFTLRRTGYDGNVTHLLYGCTPEQASELIRKKDPRHHVQTRHYPDVAAVNTTFGEKLLTTTLNPVVLSKWMLGSDAGDLSDTRAVPFAERYALESDDFVMAVDSDAIFTKKLDMWNLMAEANDVINPRIFGQDASWYWPQRFPLTDEQLKSILPTNSRALLLDDWREYAAIAPFVAEVSAWQEILPTAVDLWGKLAHAQRYLAVPIAAAHEKTLIGVSGVLSVHHYPSRYQNWDFVDDIKHNPCEELAEGKNLALSSYPISIRALNFTLPQWIDGREWSFFADHVPLDFLSCDAWMIHQPTGYLWHLATHTSGYERVPNILRRRHTMSVCLAVEAYNSASESYRTHICPSGFNHNRRIPMEFEKKAWSTAVALAEGTPMEEELPVYFGDYKRKKGPGVPHESDLKPGQEGSDELHFVFTTSCEPYQDWQSEALAQSFARVGQRGALTRIVSGCSDDAVKELLRRTHKSSPHLRIHVTRDFRSLPIFKEVSDDAEKSSTPDDYAPYNKPFGIRDWLESANPPVREELVVVLDPDFLFIRQFAVNTGGRVSTAKGVDSGNYERDGEVIEGMRQYKRFFVYAGSRENVSDTVTSGVAVAQRWSEYLGTAAFENSSSICPECAKVSKADAAEYFAVGPPYAITRKDLTQLMDDYCSMTVLKRDQMKREHWMSEMLGYSLAAAKHNVKHTTFDNLALGNKADDYTGFVSIMKGNPCEDPVTPIIPGEAPPLLHGCHAYEADDDRGLKWVFYKQLMPNDMFACDSWLLAAPPASVWTLAKRSRDKQRMLEAYGVCTSIKVFNQALVDFKTKMCPDGFNLNRRLRLVKDVRQDLLKLGHVHQAWQAAAQENAREGAQ
;
A
#
# COMPACT_ATOMS: atom_id res chain seq x y z
N MET A 1 -2.13 14.01 40.89
CA MET A 1 -1.28 14.96 41.65
C MET A 1 -0.34 14.15 42.52
N LEU A 2 0.95 14.12 42.17
CA LEU A 2 2.02 13.51 42.96
C LEU A 2 3.10 14.57 43.23
N PRO A 3 3.86 14.49 44.34
CA PRO A 3 4.78 15.54 44.79
C PRO A 3 6.06 15.57 43.96
N GLN A 4 6.69 16.75 43.88
CA GLN A 4 8.01 16.95 43.28
C GLN A 4 9.02 15.91 43.78
N ARG A 5 9.77 15.32 42.83
CA ARG A 5 10.95 14.49 43.09
C ARG A 5 12.08 15.41 43.57
N GLN A 6 12.19 15.63 44.88
CA GLN A 6 13.46 15.87 45.59
C GLN A 6 13.18 15.91 47.10
N ASN A 7 13.76 14.97 47.85
CA ASN A 7 14.55 15.23 49.05
C ASN A 7 15.01 13.91 49.69
N SER A 8 16.33 13.81 49.85
CA SER A 8 16.99 12.82 50.68
C SER A 8 16.59 12.97 52.16
N GLY A 9 16.22 11.87 52.79
CA GLY A 9 16.36 11.68 54.25
C GLY A 9 15.09 11.78 55.09
N LYS A 10 14.51 10.61 55.42
CA LYS A 10 14.39 10.04 56.79
C LYS A 10 13.37 8.90 56.80
N ARG A 11 13.79 7.75 57.34
CA ARG A 11 12.99 6.52 57.55
C ARG A 11 11.72 6.77 58.36
N ALA A 12 10.65 6.05 57.99
CA ALA A 12 9.67 5.54 58.95
C ALA A 12 9.43 4.05 58.67
N ALA A 13 9.91 3.20 59.57
CA ALA A 13 9.65 1.77 59.56
C ALA A 13 8.22 1.51 60.05
N ALA A 14 7.44 0.70 59.32
CA ALA A 14 6.14 0.21 59.78
C ALA A 14 6.23 -1.29 60.05
N SER A 15 6.30 -1.65 61.34
CA SER A 15 6.13 -3.03 61.81
C SER A 15 4.65 -3.40 61.81
N GLN A 16 4.31 -4.52 61.20
CA GLN A 16 2.99 -5.15 61.29
C GLN A 16 2.73 -5.66 62.72
N ARG A 17 1.60 -5.25 63.33
CA ARG A 17 0.90 -6.06 64.33
C ARG A 17 -0.61 -6.01 64.07
N ARG A 18 -1.19 -7.21 63.87
CA ARG A 18 -2.63 -7.49 63.83
C ARG A 18 -3.25 -7.23 65.20
N ALA A 19 -4.40 -6.56 65.25
CA ALA A 19 -5.31 -6.59 66.39
C ALA A 19 -6.75 -6.86 65.90
N LYS A 20 -7.41 -7.84 66.55
CA LYS A 20 -8.78 -8.30 66.30
C LYS A 20 -9.80 -7.21 66.62
N MET A 21 -10.75 -6.97 65.71
CA MET A 21 -11.85 -6.02 65.86
C MET A 21 -13.02 -6.63 66.65
N ASN A 22 -13.54 -5.86 67.61
CA ASN A 22 -14.70 -6.20 68.45
C ASN A 22 -15.94 -5.43 67.96
N VAL A 23 -17.11 -6.07 67.99
CA VAL A 23 -18.36 -5.73 67.24
C VAL A 23 -18.98 -4.36 67.60
N ARG A 24 -18.47 -3.66 68.61
CA ARG A 24 -19.03 -2.38 69.07
C ARG A 24 -18.57 -1.14 68.27
N ASN A 25 -17.48 -1.24 67.51
CA ASN A 25 -16.97 -0.14 66.66
C ASN A 25 -17.60 -0.10 65.26
N ALA A 26 -18.30 -1.16 64.83
CA ALA A 26 -18.96 -1.21 63.52
C ALA A 26 -20.19 -0.30 63.43
N ALA A 27 -20.91 -0.10 64.54
CA ALA A 27 -22.10 0.75 64.56
C ALA A 27 -21.78 2.25 64.44
N PHE A 28 -20.65 2.70 64.99
CA PHE A 28 -20.21 4.10 64.88
C PHE A 28 -19.60 4.43 63.52
N ALA A 29 -18.92 3.47 62.88
CA ALA A 29 -18.41 3.64 61.51
C ALA A 29 -19.55 3.71 60.47
N ALA A 30 -20.63 2.95 60.66
CA ALA A 30 -21.80 2.98 59.78
C ALA A 30 -22.55 4.33 59.81
N LEU A 31 -22.72 4.92 60.99
CA LEU A 31 -23.34 6.25 61.16
C LEU A 31 -22.49 7.39 60.57
N GLY A 32 -21.16 7.30 60.68
CA GLY A 32 -20.24 8.26 60.05
C GLY A 32 -20.23 8.20 58.51
N LEU A 33 -20.37 7.00 57.95
CA LEU A 33 -20.45 6.78 56.49
C LEU A 33 -21.76 7.30 55.89
N VAL A 34 -22.89 7.15 56.60
CA VAL A 34 -24.18 7.70 56.16
C VAL A 34 -24.16 9.23 56.15
N PHE A 35 -23.52 9.87 57.14
CA PHE A 35 -23.39 11.33 57.18
C PHE A 35 -22.46 11.88 56.08
N ALA A 36 -21.35 11.18 55.80
CA ALA A 36 -20.42 11.56 54.72
C ALA A 36 -21.04 11.38 53.31
N LEU A 37 -21.84 10.32 53.11
CA LEU A 37 -22.59 10.10 51.86
C LEU A 37 -23.68 11.17 51.65
N TYR A 38 -24.34 11.62 52.72
CA TYR A 38 -25.36 12.68 52.64
C TYR A 38 -24.77 14.06 52.27
N MET A 39 -23.55 14.35 52.72
CA MET A 39 -22.78 15.55 52.32
C MET A 39 -22.27 15.45 50.87
N TYR A 40 -21.80 14.28 50.44
CA TYR A 40 -21.27 14.05 49.08
C TYR A 40 -22.35 14.20 47.99
N PHE A 41 -23.60 13.79 48.25
CA PHE A 41 -24.69 13.94 47.28
C PHE A 41 -25.26 15.37 47.20
N ASN A 42 -25.21 16.16 48.28
CA ASN A 42 -25.72 17.55 48.27
C ASN A 42 -24.77 18.56 47.60
N LEU A 43 -23.46 18.26 47.55
CA LEU A 43 -22.45 19.14 46.93
C LEU A 43 -22.33 19.00 45.40
N ARG A 44 -22.99 18.01 44.77
CA ARG A 44 -22.96 17.80 43.31
C ARG A 44 -24.14 18.39 42.54
N PHE A 45 -25.09 19.05 43.19
CA PHE A 45 -26.32 19.55 42.53
C PHE A 45 -26.33 21.07 42.22
N PHE A 46 -25.26 21.83 42.56
CA PHE A 46 -25.23 23.30 42.37
C PHE A 46 -23.93 23.86 41.73
N ALA A 47 -23.29 23.13 40.82
CA ALA A 47 -22.16 23.67 40.06
C ALA A 47 -22.17 23.26 38.58
N THR A 48 -23.29 23.54 37.90
CA THR A 48 -23.36 23.65 36.44
C THR A 48 -24.27 24.82 36.07
N SER A 49 -23.69 25.99 35.82
CA SER A 49 -24.13 26.98 34.83
C SER A 49 -23.42 28.32 35.06
N THR A 50 -22.49 28.68 34.17
CA THR A 50 -22.43 30.03 33.58
C THR A 50 -21.39 30.05 32.45
N ILE A 51 -21.90 30.39 31.26
CA ILE A 51 -21.19 30.78 30.05
C ILE A 51 -20.73 32.24 30.23
N SER A 52 -19.50 32.61 29.81
CA SER A 52 -19.22 33.84 29.02
C SER A 52 -17.70 34.10 28.85
N THR A 53 -17.29 34.16 27.57
CA THR A 53 -16.39 35.14 26.89
C THR A 53 -15.02 35.57 27.44
N ASN A 54 -14.04 35.38 26.55
CA ASN A 54 -12.97 36.30 26.11
C ASN A 54 -11.83 36.75 27.06
N SER A 55 -10.61 36.39 26.60
CA SER A 55 -9.35 37.17 26.53
C SER A 55 -8.98 38.09 27.70
N ILE A 56 -7.77 37.90 28.24
CA ILE A 56 -6.76 38.96 28.45
C ILE A 56 -5.44 38.31 28.91
N GLU A 57 -4.35 38.91 28.42
CA GLU A 57 -2.93 38.62 28.60
C GLU A 57 -2.49 38.52 30.08
N ALA A 58 -1.49 37.67 30.34
CA ALA A 58 -0.83 37.61 31.65
C ALA A 58 0.67 37.89 31.51
N ALA A 59 1.05 39.10 31.94
CA ALA A 59 2.41 39.45 32.32
C ALA A 59 2.49 39.58 33.86
N GLY A 60 3.59 39.08 34.45
CA GLY A 60 4.22 39.74 35.60
C GLY A 60 3.92 39.26 37.04
N LYS A 61 4.82 38.39 37.53
CA LYS A 61 5.52 38.38 38.84
C LYS A 61 4.78 38.18 40.18
N GLY A 62 5.40 37.35 41.04
CA GLY A 62 5.20 37.38 42.49
C GLY A 62 5.84 36.24 43.30
N TRP A 63 7.18 36.18 43.38
CA TRP A 63 7.92 35.42 44.40
C TRP A 63 7.79 36.09 45.79
N ARG A 64 7.80 35.30 46.88
CA ARG A 64 7.98 35.80 48.26
C ARG A 64 9.16 35.11 48.97
N SER A 65 10.22 35.89 49.16
CA SER A 65 11.10 36.06 50.33
C SER A 65 11.19 34.97 51.41
N PHE A 66 12.43 34.56 51.72
CA PHE A 66 12.94 34.44 53.10
C PHE A 66 14.39 34.95 53.17
N ASN A 67 14.63 35.96 54.02
CA ASN A 67 15.95 36.48 54.38
C ASN A 67 16.63 35.59 55.43
N GLY A 68 17.92 35.33 55.22
CA GLY A 68 18.87 34.82 56.20
C GLY A 68 20.26 34.82 55.57
N GLU A 69 21.08 35.80 55.95
CA GLU A 69 22.36 36.18 55.34
C GLU A 69 23.41 35.05 55.26
N ALA A 70 24.08 34.95 54.09
CA ALA A 70 25.50 34.66 53.99
C ALA A 70 26.05 35.20 52.66
N ASN A 71 27.10 36.02 52.75
CA ASN A 71 27.80 36.79 51.72
C ASN A 71 28.04 36.09 50.37
N MET A 72 27.64 36.74 49.27
CA MET A 72 28.32 36.62 47.95
C MET A 72 29.44 37.67 47.84
N PRO A 73 30.48 37.44 47.04
CA PRO A 73 31.04 38.45 46.16
C PRO A 73 30.45 38.32 44.75
N ALA A 74 29.77 39.39 44.34
CA ALA A 74 29.58 39.96 43.00
C ALA A 74 29.27 39.06 41.77
N GLU A 75 28.04 39.27 41.27
CA GLU A 75 27.63 39.42 39.85
C GLU A 75 28.28 38.53 38.78
N ALA A 76 27.49 37.56 38.30
CA ALA A 76 27.49 37.15 36.90
C ALA A 76 26.05 37.31 36.36
N ASP A 77 25.94 38.08 35.29
CA ASP A 77 24.69 38.56 34.67
C ASP A 77 23.72 37.45 34.24
N ALA A 78 22.44 37.68 34.49
CA ALA A 78 21.35 36.83 34.02
C ALA A 78 21.13 36.90 32.49
N ASP A 79 21.72 37.90 31.79
CA ASP A 79 21.69 38.00 30.33
C ASP A 79 22.70 37.07 29.63
N THR A 80 23.76 36.62 30.34
CA THR A 80 24.75 35.67 29.78
C THR A 80 24.27 34.22 29.70
N LEU A 81 23.22 33.84 30.44
CA LEU A 81 22.67 32.47 30.45
C LEU A 81 21.73 32.20 29.27
N THR A 82 21.09 33.24 28.73
CA THR A 82 20.25 33.14 27.51
C THR A 82 21.05 33.13 26.22
N ASP A 83 22.29 33.65 26.22
CA ASP A 83 23.16 33.67 25.05
C ASP A 83 24.05 32.39 24.97
N THR A 84 24.45 31.83 26.12
CA THR A 84 25.28 30.61 26.19
C THR A 84 24.53 29.29 25.96
N SER A 85 23.20 29.28 26.07
CA SER A 85 22.41 28.08 25.73
C SER A 85 22.12 27.99 24.23
N ALA A 86 22.11 29.13 23.51
CA ALA A 86 21.92 29.17 22.06
C ALA A 86 23.15 28.66 21.29
N THR A 87 24.34 28.71 21.91
CA THR A 87 25.62 28.29 21.33
C THR A 87 25.92 26.80 21.45
N ARG A 88 25.19 26.04 22.28
CA ARG A 88 25.45 24.60 22.51
C ARG A 88 24.46 23.75 21.73
N GLN A 89 24.84 23.30 20.54
CA GLN A 89 24.04 22.43 19.69
C GLN A 89 24.72 21.08 19.47
N VAL A 90 23.92 20.04 19.21
CA VAL A 90 24.46 18.74 18.80
C VAL A 90 24.85 18.81 17.33
N LYS A 91 26.13 19.06 17.02
CA LYS A 91 26.61 19.20 15.63
C LYS A 91 26.71 17.87 14.89
N HIS A 92 26.91 16.77 15.62
CA HIS A 92 27.13 15.45 15.03
C HIS A 92 26.37 14.35 15.77
N LEU A 93 25.84 13.39 15.01
CA LEU A 93 25.22 12.18 15.53
C LEU A 93 25.96 10.94 15.01
N ALA A 94 26.23 9.99 15.90
CA ALA A 94 26.86 8.72 15.57
C ALA A 94 26.07 7.54 16.12
N PHE A 95 26.00 6.46 15.34
CA PHE A 95 25.42 5.19 15.77
C PHE A 95 26.25 4.02 15.24
N THR A 96 26.19 2.90 15.96
CA THR A 96 26.94 1.68 15.64
C THR A 96 25.98 0.55 15.31
N SER A 97 26.27 -0.21 14.26
CA SER A 97 25.56 -1.47 13.97
C SER A 97 26.46 -2.47 13.26
N THR A 98 25.97 -3.70 13.13
CA THR A 98 26.60 -4.72 12.27
C THR A 98 26.04 -4.63 10.85
N CYS A 99 26.47 -5.52 9.95
CA CYS A 99 25.92 -5.63 8.59
C CYS A 99 24.76 -6.65 8.48
N ARG A 100 24.01 -6.93 9.55
CA ARG A 100 22.78 -7.75 9.46
C ARG A 100 21.70 -6.99 8.67
N ASP A 101 20.87 -7.70 7.91
CA ASP A 101 19.76 -7.08 7.15
C ASP A 101 18.79 -6.30 8.05
N LEU A 102 18.53 -6.79 9.26
CA LEU A 102 17.72 -6.07 10.24
C LEU A 102 18.35 -4.75 10.70
N ASP A 103 19.67 -4.75 10.92
CA ASP A 103 20.41 -3.55 11.31
C ASP A 103 20.38 -2.50 10.20
N PHE A 104 20.36 -2.93 8.93
CA PHE A 104 20.12 -2.05 7.79
C PHE A 104 18.73 -1.40 7.86
N VAL A 105 17.66 -2.17 8.13
CA VAL A 105 16.31 -1.62 8.31
C VAL A 105 16.27 -0.61 9.45
N HIS A 106 16.86 -0.92 10.59
CA HIS A 106 16.93 -0.01 11.75
C HIS A 106 17.68 1.28 11.41
N ALA A 107 18.84 1.17 10.75
CA ALA A 107 19.64 2.32 10.34
C ALA A 107 18.87 3.27 9.39
N GLU A 108 18.12 2.73 8.42
CA GLU A 108 17.31 3.54 7.51
C GLU A 108 16.12 4.21 8.21
N VAL A 109 15.45 3.51 9.12
CA VAL A 109 14.36 4.11 9.93
C VAL A 109 14.88 5.22 10.83
N LEU A 110 16.03 5.00 11.48
CA LEU A 110 16.69 6.02 12.30
C LEU A 110 17.04 7.24 11.46
N ALA A 111 17.72 7.04 10.33
CA ALA A 111 18.16 8.13 9.46
C ALA A 111 16.97 8.93 8.91
N PHE A 112 15.92 8.24 8.46
CA PHE A 112 14.68 8.86 7.99
C PHE A 112 14.02 9.71 9.08
N THR A 113 13.78 9.14 10.26
CA THR A 113 13.07 9.84 11.34
C THR A 113 13.87 11.02 11.89
N LEU A 114 15.20 10.90 11.95
CA LEU A 114 16.11 11.98 12.33
C LEU A 114 16.00 13.17 11.37
N ARG A 115 16.04 12.91 10.04
CA ARG A 115 15.89 13.98 9.05
C ARG A 115 14.47 14.54 9.02
N ARG A 116 13.45 13.70 9.13
CA ARG A 116 12.03 14.11 9.17
C ARG A 116 11.73 15.06 10.34
N THR A 117 12.39 14.89 11.48
CA THR A 117 12.23 15.75 12.66
C THR A 117 13.03 17.06 12.59
N GLY A 118 13.78 17.30 11.51
CA GLY A 118 14.48 18.55 11.24
C GLY A 118 15.87 18.66 11.85
N TYR A 119 16.59 17.53 11.98
CA TYR A 119 18.01 17.53 12.31
C TYR A 119 18.87 17.73 11.06
N ASP A 120 19.64 18.83 11.05
CA ASP A 120 20.46 19.25 9.90
C ASP A 120 21.96 18.94 10.08
N GLY A 121 22.37 18.41 11.24
CA GLY A 121 23.76 18.10 11.54
C GLY A 121 24.30 16.87 10.78
N ASN A 122 25.59 16.60 10.98
CA ASN A 122 26.27 15.48 10.34
C ASN A 122 25.90 14.14 11.02
N VAL A 123 25.77 13.07 10.24
CA VAL A 123 25.38 11.75 10.73
C VAL A 123 26.40 10.72 10.26
N THR A 124 27.01 9.99 11.21
CA THR A 124 27.95 8.91 10.92
C THR A 124 27.43 7.55 11.40
N HIS A 125 27.31 6.60 10.49
CA HIS A 125 27.10 5.19 10.77
C HIS A 125 28.45 4.47 10.86
N LEU A 126 28.78 3.96 12.04
CA LEU A 126 29.97 3.18 12.31
C LEU A 126 29.68 1.66 12.23
N LEU A 127 29.99 1.04 11.09
CA LEU A 127 29.81 -0.40 10.83
C LEU A 127 30.97 -1.22 11.39
N TYR A 128 30.67 -2.37 11.98
CA TYR A 128 31.66 -3.32 12.47
C TYR A 128 31.19 -4.77 12.30
N GLY A 129 32.11 -5.73 12.45
CA GLY A 129 31.79 -7.15 12.49
C GLY A 129 31.31 -7.75 11.16
N CYS A 130 31.67 -7.12 10.04
CA CYS A 130 31.37 -7.59 8.69
C CYS A 130 32.54 -7.39 7.73
N THR A 131 32.54 -8.11 6.61
CA THR A 131 33.58 -8.00 5.59
C THR A 131 33.46 -6.69 4.80
N PRO A 132 34.53 -6.21 4.14
CA PRO A 132 34.48 -5.03 3.27
C PRO A 132 33.41 -5.11 2.18
N GLU A 133 33.16 -6.32 1.64
CA GLU A 133 32.14 -6.56 0.62
C GLU A 133 30.73 -6.36 1.19
N GLN A 134 30.45 -6.93 2.37
CA GLN A 134 29.17 -6.75 3.06
C GLN A 134 28.91 -5.28 3.41
N ALA A 135 29.95 -4.58 3.89
CA ALA A 135 29.85 -3.15 4.20
C ALA A 135 29.56 -2.32 2.93
N SER A 136 30.25 -2.60 1.83
CA SER A 136 30.05 -1.93 0.55
C SER A 136 28.65 -2.17 -0.02
N GLU A 137 28.13 -3.39 0.11
CA GLU A 137 26.76 -3.72 -0.30
C GLU A 137 25.72 -2.96 0.52
N LEU A 138 25.89 -2.90 1.84
CA LEU A 138 24.99 -2.15 2.72
C LEU A 138 25.00 -0.66 2.37
N ILE A 139 26.18 -0.07 2.16
CA ILE A 139 26.32 1.34 1.76
C ILE A 139 25.58 1.61 0.44
N ARG A 140 25.69 0.71 -0.54
CA ARG A 140 25.00 0.84 -1.83
C ARG A 140 23.48 0.82 -1.70
N LYS A 141 22.94 0.15 -0.67
CA LYS A 141 21.49 0.07 -0.41
C LYS A 141 20.93 1.30 0.30
N LYS A 142 21.75 2.08 1.02
CA LYS A 142 21.27 3.24 1.80
C LYS A 142 20.64 4.32 0.95
N ASP A 143 19.65 5.02 1.50
CA ASP A 143 19.07 6.19 0.84
C ASP A 143 20.02 7.40 0.90
N PRO A 144 20.52 7.90 -0.24
CA PRO A 144 21.48 9.01 -0.26
C PRO A 144 20.88 10.33 0.26
N ARG A 145 19.56 10.49 0.27
CA ARG A 145 18.88 11.72 0.74
C ARG A 145 19.04 11.95 2.24
N HIS A 146 19.35 10.89 3.00
CA HIS A 146 19.57 11.02 4.44
C HIS A 146 20.97 11.56 4.81
N HIS A 147 21.90 11.64 3.84
CA HIS A 147 23.27 12.14 4.03
C HIS A 147 24.01 11.48 5.21
N VAL A 148 23.96 10.14 5.28
CA VAL A 148 24.63 9.35 6.33
C VAL A 148 26.02 8.91 5.84
N GLN A 149 27.07 9.44 6.46
CA GLN A 149 28.43 8.98 6.22
C GLN A 149 28.63 7.61 6.86
N THR A 150 29.27 6.66 6.15
CA THR A 150 29.51 5.31 6.70
C THR A 150 31.00 5.07 6.88
N ARG A 151 31.39 4.58 8.06
CA ARG A 151 32.76 4.14 8.37
C ARG A 151 32.72 2.67 8.73
N HIS A 152 33.69 1.90 8.23
CA HIS A 152 33.76 0.45 8.44
C HIS A 152 35.02 0.08 9.22
N TYR A 153 34.84 -0.71 10.27
CA TYR A 153 35.89 -1.19 11.17
C TYR A 153 35.95 -2.72 11.14
N PRO A 154 36.62 -3.31 10.12
CA PRO A 154 36.65 -4.77 9.90
C PRO A 154 37.37 -5.54 11.01
N ASP A 155 38.27 -4.88 11.73
CA ASP A 155 39.07 -5.48 12.80
C ASP A 155 38.32 -5.61 14.14
N VAL A 156 37.12 -5.03 14.24
CA VAL A 156 36.23 -5.21 15.40
C VAL A 156 35.25 -6.34 15.09
N ALA A 157 35.44 -7.49 15.75
CA ALA A 157 34.56 -8.64 15.60
C ALA A 157 33.13 -8.35 16.13
N ALA A 158 32.11 -8.85 15.43
CA ALA A 158 30.77 -9.03 15.99
C ALA A 158 30.80 -10.21 16.98
N VAL A 159 31.42 -10.04 18.15
CA VAL A 159 31.44 -11.09 19.18
C VAL A 159 29.99 -11.49 19.48
N ASN A 160 29.58 -12.74 19.19
CA ASN A 160 28.24 -13.35 19.35
C ASN A 160 27.13 -12.37 19.82
N THR A 161 26.83 -11.39 18.98
CA THR A 161 25.95 -10.25 19.31
C THR A 161 24.62 -10.48 18.60
N THR A 162 23.93 -11.55 18.99
CA THR A 162 22.48 -11.56 18.86
C THR A 162 21.96 -10.52 19.86
N PHE A 163 21.71 -9.32 19.37
CA PHE A 163 20.84 -8.36 20.05
C PHE A 163 19.42 -8.95 19.99
N GLY A 164 18.86 -9.28 21.17
CA GLY A 164 17.72 -10.19 21.35
C GLY A 164 18.20 -11.65 21.36
N GLU A 165 18.05 -12.48 22.39
CA GLU A 165 17.15 -12.49 23.54
C GLU A 165 17.88 -12.24 24.89
N LYS A 166 17.16 -11.60 25.82
CA LYS A 166 17.49 -11.27 27.22
C LYS A 166 18.47 -10.10 27.45
N LEU A 167 17.86 -8.95 27.76
CA LEU A 167 18.42 -7.84 28.58
C LEU A 167 19.65 -7.12 27.99
N LEU A 168 19.58 -6.69 26.73
CA LEU A 168 20.47 -5.62 26.23
C LEU A 168 19.69 -4.31 26.15
N THR A 169 20.20 -3.28 26.85
CA THR A 169 19.63 -1.93 26.87
C THR A 169 20.29 -0.99 25.86
N THR A 170 21.31 -1.42 25.10
CA THR A 170 21.98 -0.57 24.10
C THR A 170 22.62 -1.37 22.97
N THR A 171 22.59 -0.82 21.74
CA THR A 171 23.34 -1.27 20.55
C THR A 171 24.63 -0.46 20.34
N LEU A 172 24.91 0.51 21.21
CA LEU A 172 26.12 1.33 21.17
C LEU A 172 27.37 0.51 21.53
N ASN A 173 28.39 0.58 20.67
CA ASN A 173 29.68 -0.09 20.88
C ASN A 173 30.81 0.92 21.17
N PRO A 174 31.26 1.06 22.44
CA PRO A 174 32.34 1.99 22.82
C PRO A 174 33.68 1.73 22.13
N VAL A 175 33.97 0.49 21.74
CA VAL A 175 35.22 0.15 21.02
C VAL A 175 35.25 0.83 19.66
N VAL A 176 34.14 0.77 18.94
CA VAL A 176 34.00 1.38 17.61
C VAL A 176 33.96 2.90 17.73
N LEU A 177 33.23 3.42 18.72
CA LEU A 177 33.16 4.86 19.00
C LEU A 177 34.53 5.44 19.36
N SER A 178 35.31 4.72 20.17
CA SER A 178 36.69 5.08 20.52
C SER A 178 37.61 5.09 19.29
N LYS A 179 37.53 4.10 18.41
CA LYS A 179 38.33 4.09 17.17
C LYS A 179 38.00 5.27 16.26
N TRP A 180 36.73 5.66 16.18
CA TRP A 180 36.30 6.81 15.40
C TRP A 180 36.79 8.15 15.98
N MET A 181 36.69 8.34 17.30
CA MET A 181 37.01 9.62 17.96
C MET A 181 38.48 9.80 18.35
N LEU A 182 39.18 8.72 18.72
CA LEU A 182 40.53 8.74 19.29
C LEU A 182 41.60 8.06 18.42
N GLY A 183 41.19 7.21 17.47
CA GLY A 183 42.12 6.52 16.58
C GLY A 183 42.65 7.43 15.46
N SER A 184 43.68 6.98 14.75
CA SER A 184 44.13 7.57 13.49
C SER A 184 43.17 7.31 12.30
N ASP A 185 41.92 6.90 12.59
CA ASP A 185 40.86 6.54 11.64
C ASP A 185 41.32 5.47 10.62
N ALA A 186 41.57 4.25 11.10
CA ALA A 186 41.87 3.07 10.26
C ALA A 186 40.63 2.46 9.58
N GLY A 187 39.61 3.29 9.27
CA GLY A 187 38.41 2.84 8.57
C GLY A 187 38.66 2.77 7.07
N ASP A 188 38.51 1.59 6.46
CA ASP A 188 38.99 1.30 5.10
C ASP A 188 38.26 2.08 3.97
N LEU A 189 37.15 2.77 4.26
CA LEU A 189 36.23 3.31 3.25
C LEU A 189 36.28 4.84 2.98
N SER A 190 37.23 5.62 3.55
CA SER A 190 37.74 6.87 2.90
C SER A 190 38.81 7.66 3.69
N ASP A 191 39.72 8.25 2.91
CA ASP A 191 40.77 9.25 3.18
C ASP A 191 41.96 8.84 4.07
N THR A 192 43.03 8.38 3.41
CA THR A 192 44.34 7.98 3.96
C THR A 192 45.19 9.16 4.49
N ARG A 193 44.63 10.38 4.54
CA ARG A 193 45.30 11.54 5.14
C ARG A 193 45.17 11.48 6.65
N ALA A 194 46.30 11.55 7.37
CA ALA A 194 46.32 11.67 8.82
C ALA A 194 45.94 13.11 9.24
N VAL A 195 44.65 13.43 9.18
CA VAL A 195 44.08 14.71 9.63
C VAL A 195 43.53 14.52 11.05
N PRO A 196 43.77 15.45 12.01
CA PRO A 196 43.18 15.39 13.35
C PRO A 196 41.65 15.31 13.30
N PHE A 197 41.04 14.57 14.25
CA PHE A 197 39.58 14.36 14.32
C PHE A 197 38.78 15.67 14.25
N ALA A 198 39.22 16.70 14.97
CA ALA A 198 38.58 18.02 15.00
C ALA A 198 38.52 18.69 13.61
N GLU A 199 39.61 18.61 12.84
CA GLU A 199 39.68 19.18 11.49
C GLU A 199 38.92 18.32 10.46
N ARG A 200 38.94 16.99 10.62
CA ARG A 200 38.23 16.06 9.73
C ARG A 200 36.71 16.19 9.81
N TYR A 201 36.16 16.33 11.02
CA TYR A 201 34.70 16.39 11.24
C TYR A 201 34.19 17.80 11.55
N ALA A 202 35.08 18.80 11.58
CA ALA A 202 34.79 20.18 11.97
C ALA A 202 34.11 20.26 13.35
N LEU A 203 34.67 19.51 14.32
CA LEU A 203 34.17 19.40 15.69
C LEU A 203 35.20 19.93 16.68
N GLU A 204 34.84 20.98 17.40
CA GLU A 204 35.63 21.55 18.49
C GLU A 204 35.44 20.75 19.79
N SER A 205 36.31 20.99 20.77
CA SER A 205 36.34 20.23 22.03
C SER A 205 35.07 20.39 22.89
N ASP A 206 34.35 21.50 22.73
CA ASP A 206 33.11 21.87 23.41
C ASP A 206 31.85 21.61 22.57
N ASP A 207 32.00 21.08 21.35
CA ASP A 207 30.87 20.66 20.53
C ASP A 207 30.24 19.36 21.06
N PHE A 208 28.92 19.25 20.95
CA PHE A 208 28.19 18.07 21.41
C PHE A 208 28.03 17.04 20.29
N VAL A 209 28.33 15.79 20.64
CA VAL A 209 28.10 14.60 19.80
C VAL A 209 27.12 13.66 20.50
N MET A 210 26.07 13.29 19.78
CA MET A 210 25.10 12.28 20.23
C MET A 210 25.52 10.89 19.76
N ALA A 211 25.71 9.97 20.70
CA ALA A 211 25.86 8.55 20.45
C ALA A 211 24.53 7.85 20.74
N VAL A 212 23.90 7.31 19.70
CA VAL A 212 22.54 6.75 19.76
C VAL A 212 22.51 5.28 19.35
N ASP A 213 21.51 4.57 19.87
CA ASP A 213 21.22 3.20 19.47
C ASP A 213 20.70 3.14 18.02
N SER A 214 21.12 2.14 17.26
CA SER A 214 20.76 1.96 15.85
C SER A 214 19.27 1.75 15.59
N ASP A 215 18.51 1.27 16.57
CA ASP A 215 17.05 1.04 16.55
C ASP A 215 16.24 2.23 17.11
N ALA A 216 16.86 3.39 17.25
CA ALA A 216 16.17 4.60 17.71
C ALA A 216 15.26 5.20 16.63
N ILE A 217 14.08 5.63 17.07
CA ILE A 217 13.08 6.33 16.27
C ILE A 217 12.97 7.75 16.80
N PHE A 218 13.32 8.76 15.99
CA PHE A 218 13.21 10.16 16.42
C PHE A 218 11.76 10.66 16.32
N THR A 219 11.28 11.27 17.40
CA THR A 219 9.89 11.72 17.56
C THR A 219 9.77 13.24 17.65
N LYS A 220 10.86 13.96 17.91
CA LYS A 220 10.94 15.43 17.82
C LYS A 220 12.37 15.87 17.50
N LYS A 221 12.53 17.15 17.13
CA LYS A 221 13.83 17.77 16.85
C LYS A 221 14.76 17.62 18.06
N LEU A 222 16.00 17.22 17.80
CA LEU A 222 17.06 17.18 18.80
C LEU A 222 17.45 18.62 19.17
N ASP A 223 17.14 19.01 20.40
CA ASP A 223 17.38 20.36 20.93
C ASP A 223 17.98 20.28 22.34
N MET A 224 19.15 20.90 22.50
CA MET A 224 19.89 20.95 23.76
C MET A 224 19.16 21.76 24.83
N TRP A 225 18.34 22.74 24.44
CA TRP A 225 17.56 23.54 25.40
C TRP A 225 16.65 22.65 26.27
N ASN A 226 15.91 21.74 25.64
CA ASN A 226 15.04 20.82 26.34
C ASN A 226 15.80 19.85 27.25
N LEU A 227 16.99 19.41 26.83
CA LEU A 227 17.84 18.53 27.63
C LEU A 227 18.38 19.23 28.88
N MET A 228 18.86 20.46 28.72
CA MET A 228 19.36 21.27 29.83
C MET A 228 18.26 21.66 30.80
N ALA A 229 17.06 21.94 30.30
CA ALA A 229 15.91 22.28 31.13
C ALA A 229 15.45 21.13 32.04
N GLU A 230 15.62 19.88 31.60
CA GLU A 230 15.19 18.70 32.35
C GLU A 230 16.29 18.10 33.23
N ALA A 231 17.56 18.17 32.81
CA ALA A 231 18.73 17.74 33.61
C ALA A 231 19.28 18.86 34.52
N ASN A 232 18.42 19.52 35.30
CA ASN A 232 18.78 20.67 36.14
C ASN A 232 19.50 20.30 37.46
N ASP A 233 19.60 19.02 37.78
CA ASP A 233 20.26 18.51 38.99
C ASP A 233 21.80 18.65 38.93
N VAL A 234 22.37 18.81 37.73
CA VAL A 234 23.81 18.97 37.51
C VAL A 234 24.09 20.36 36.95
N ILE A 235 25.02 21.09 37.57
CA ILE A 235 25.43 22.41 37.08
C ILE A 235 26.36 22.21 35.87
N ASN A 236 25.94 22.71 34.70
CA ASN A 236 26.74 22.70 33.47
C ASN A 236 27.26 21.30 33.06
N PRO A 237 26.37 20.31 32.83
CA PRO A 237 26.77 18.95 32.48
C PRO A 237 27.47 18.91 31.10
N ARG A 238 28.62 18.21 31.06
CA ARG A 238 29.38 17.93 29.81
C ARG A 238 28.90 16.67 29.08
N ILE A 239 28.10 15.85 29.76
CA ILE A 239 27.48 14.63 29.24
C ILE A 239 26.07 14.49 29.78
N PHE A 240 25.15 14.06 28.92
CA PHE A 240 23.77 13.72 29.21
C PHE A 240 23.53 12.26 28.86
N GLY A 241 22.62 11.61 29.58
CA GLY A 241 22.23 10.23 29.29
C GLY A 241 20.81 9.93 29.76
N GLN A 242 20.18 8.94 29.14
CA GLN A 242 18.80 8.58 29.44
C GLN A 242 18.70 7.96 30.84
N ASP A 243 17.72 8.40 31.65
CA ASP A 243 17.45 7.88 32.98
C ASP A 243 17.26 6.37 32.96
N ALA A 244 18.09 5.68 33.74
CA ALA A 244 18.23 4.25 33.67
C ALA A 244 17.33 3.53 34.66
N SER A 245 16.61 2.53 34.16
CA SER A 245 15.73 1.69 34.99
C SER A 245 16.46 0.76 35.96
N TRP A 246 17.78 0.58 35.81
CA TRP A 246 18.59 -0.26 36.69
C TRP A 246 18.94 0.41 38.01
N TYR A 247 18.78 1.73 38.11
CA TYR A 247 19.08 2.45 39.34
C TYR A 247 18.06 2.15 40.43
N TRP A 248 18.57 1.75 41.59
CA TRP A 248 17.80 1.68 42.82
C TRP A 248 18.69 2.21 43.95
N PRO A 249 18.17 3.04 44.87
CA PRO A 249 18.97 3.60 45.95
C PRO A 249 19.75 2.51 46.70
N GLN A 250 21.07 2.68 46.84
CA GLN A 250 21.99 1.74 47.51
C GLN A 250 22.08 0.35 46.88
N ARG A 251 21.67 0.17 45.62
CA ARG A 251 21.80 -1.09 44.89
C ARG A 251 22.36 -0.81 43.50
N PHE A 252 23.54 -1.35 43.25
CA PHE A 252 24.20 -1.30 41.96
C PHE A 252 24.13 -2.67 41.25
N PRO A 253 24.02 -2.74 39.92
CA PRO A 253 23.92 -4.02 39.20
C PRO A 253 25.16 -4.92 39.27
N LEU A 254 26.32 -4.39 39.69
CA LEU A 254 27.53 -5.17 39.95
C LEU A 254 27.76 -5.29 41.45
N THR A 255 28.29 -6.43 41.90
CA THR A 255 28.76 -6.60 43.28
C THR A 255 30.05 -5.82 43.52
N ASP A 256 30.36 -5.47 44.76
CA ASP A 256 31.63 -4.82 45.13
C ASP A 256 32.86 -5.60 44.64
N GLU A 257 32.80 -6.94 44.69
CA GLU A 257 33.86 -7.82 44.20
C GLU A 257 34.03 -7.72 42.69
N GLN A 258 32.92 -7.69 41.94
CA GLN A 258 32.94 -7.48 40.49
C GLN A 258 33.46 -6.09 40.13
N LEU A 259 33.10 -5.05 40.89
CA LEU A 259 33.54 -3.69 40.63
C LEU A 259 35.04 -3.53 40.91
N LYS A 260 35.56 -4.14 41.98
CA LYS A 260 36.99 -4.18 42.32
C LYS A 260 37.83 -5.01 41.35
N SER A 261 37.24 -6.00 40.68
CA SER A 261 37.97 -6.82 39.71
C SER A 261 38.16 -6.14 38.36
N ILE A 262 37.28 -5.20 38.00
CA ILE A 262 37.33 -4.51 36.70
C ILE A 262 37.98 -3.12 36.78
N LEU A 263 37.91 -2.44 37.93
CA LEU A 263 38.44 -1.09 38.13
C LEU A 263 39.78 -1.06 38.90
N PRO A 264 40.63 -0.06 38.66
CA PRO A 264 41.80 0.22 39.49
C PRO A 264 41.43 0.49 40.96
N THR A 265 42.31 0.12 41.90
CA THR A 265 42.08 0.29 43.35
C THR A 265 41.91 1.74 43.80
N ASN A 266 42.38 2.71 43.01
CA ASN A 266 42.24 4.15 43.25
C ASN A 266 41.01 4.77 42.55
N SER A 267 40.16 3.98 41.90
CA SER A 267 38.99 4.47 41.19
C SER A 267 37.97 5.11 42.14
N ARG A 268 37.49 6.32 41.82
CA ARG A 268 36.44 7.00 42.61
C ARG A 268 35.11 6.25 42.55
N ALA A 269 34.87 5.48 41.49
CA ALA A 269 33.69 4.64 41.37
C ALA A 269 33.59 3.57 42.49
N LEU A 270 34.72 3.17 43.10
CA LEU A 270 34.74 2.27 44.27
C LEU A 270 34.33 2.96 45.58
N LEU A 271 34.23 4.29 45.60
CA LEU A 271 33.87 5.11 46.77
C LEU A 271 32.42 5.61 46.70
N LEU A 272 31.66 5.23 45.68
CA LEU A 272 30.28 5.67 45.49
C LEU A 272 29.31 4.80 46.29
N ASP A 273 28.67 5.40 47.30
CA ASP A 273 27.56 4.77 48.04
C ASP A 273 26.22 4.88 47.28
N ASP A 274 26.11 5.85 46.38
CA ASP A 274 24.94 6.12 45.54
C ASP A 274 25.37 6.41 44.11
N TRP A 275 24.69 5.78 43.15
CA TRP A 275 25.00 5.85 41.72
C TRP A 275 24.04 6.77 40.94
N ARG A 276 23.17 7.55 41.62
CA ARG A 276 22.16 8.37 40.95
C ARG A 276 22.74 9.29 39.87
N GLU A 277 23.88 9.94 40.13
CA GLU A 277 24.53 10.88 39.21
C GLU A 277 25.14 10.20 37.97
N TYR A 278 25.19 8.87 37.95
CA TYR A 278 25.69 8.05 36.85
C TYR A 278 24.62 7.05 36.37
N ALA A 279 23.38 7.21 36.82
CA ALA A 279 22.26 6.33 36.52
C ALA A 279 21.70 6.55 35.11
N ALA A 280 22.54 6.32 34.10
CA ALA A 280 22.23 6.57 32.71
C ALA A 280 22.44 5.34 31.82
N ILE A 281 21.74 5.33 30.69
CA ILE A 281 21.91 4.43 29.55
C ILE A 281 21.91 5.24 28.25
N ALA A 282 22.24 4.59 27.14
CA ALA A 282 22.14 5.20 25.82
C ALA A 282 20.68 5.65 25.53
N PRO A 283 20.48 6.72 24.73
CA PRO A 283 21.52 7.51 24.07
C PRO A 283 22.30 8.42 25.02
N PHE A 284 23.53 8.75 24.63
CA PHE A 284 24.39 9.70 25.34
C PHE A 284 24.67 10.91 24.46
N VAL A 285 24.59 12.11 25.03
CA VAL A 285 24.95 13.36 24.35
C VAL A 285 26.08 13.99 25.14
N ALA A 286 27.28 14.09 24.59
CA ALA A 286 28.43 14.61 25.33
C ALA A 286 29.30 15.54 24.49
N GLU A 287 30.00 16.45 25.14
CA GLU A 287 31.08 17.22 24.54
C GLU A 287 32.14 16.27 23.96
N VAL A 288 32.77 16.65 22.85
CA VAL A 288 33.87 15.87 22.26
C VAL A 288 34.97 15.60 23.29
N SER A 289 35.36 16.61 24.07
CA SER A 289 36.37 16.45 25.12
C SER A 289 35.96 15.46 26.21
N ALA A 290 34.67 15.42 26.58
CA ALA A 290 34.16 14.47 27.57
C ALA A 290 34.16 13.04 27.01
N TRP A 291 33.79 12.87 25.74
CA TRP A 291 33.92 11.58 25.06
C TRP A 291 35.37 11.08 25.04
N GLN A 292 36.32 11.95 24.67
CA GLN A 292 37.74 11.60 24.59
C GLN A 292 38.33 11.19 25.94
N GLU A 293 37.83 11.77 27.04
CA GLU A 293 38.20 11.44 28.42
C GLU A 293 37.68 10.06 28.85
N ILE A 294 36.40 9.76 28.59
CA ILE A 294 35.76 8.52 29.09
C ILE A 294 35.96 7.28 28.21
N LEU A 295 36.17 7.45 26.90
CA LEU A 295 36.21 6.34 25.94
C LEU A 295 37.34 5.32 26.20
N PRO A 296 38.59 5.71 26.55
CA PRO A 296 39.65 4.75 26.83
C PRO A 296 39.27 3.78 27.96
N THR A 297 38.73 4.33 29.04
CA THR A 297 38.25 3.57 30.21
C THR A 297 37.02 2.72 29.85
N ALA A 298 36.08 3.26 29.07
CA ALA A 298 34.92 2.50 28.62
C ALA A 298 35.30 1.28 27.75
N VAL A 299 36.32 1.40 26.91
CA VAL A 299 36.84 0.29 26.07
C VAL A 299 37.50 -0.79 26.91
N ASP A 300 38.32 -0.41 27.89
CA ASP A 300 38.94 -1.37 28.83
C ASP A 300 37.87 -2.13 29.63
N LEU A 301 36.86 -1.42 30.13
CA LEU A 301 35.73 -2.02 30.85
C LEU A 301 34.89 -2.95 29.96
N TRP A 302 34.69 -2.61 28.69
CA TRP A 302 33.89 -3.39 27.74
C TRP A 302 34.39 -4.84 27.56
N GLY A 303 35.72 -5.03 27.56
CA GLY A 303 36.35 -6.35 27.49
C GLY A 303 36.26 -7.16 28.78
N LYS A 304 36.12 -6.49 29.92
CA LYS A 304 36.08 -7.10 31.26
C LYS A 304 34.65 -7.41 31.75
N LEU A 305 33.66 -6.68 31.24
CA LEU A 305 32.25 -6.86 31.58
C LEU A 305 31.62 -8.04 30.84
N ALA A 306 30.75 -8.79 31.54
CA ALA A 306 29.91 -9.79 30.90
C ALA A 306 28.99 -9.13 29.86
N HIS A 307 28.60 -9.89 28.83
CA HIS A 307 27.80 -9.37 27.71
C HIS A 307 26.54 -8.60 28.15
N ALA A 308 25.78 -9.16 29.10
CA ALA A 308 24.55 -8.54 29.62
C ALA A 308 24.78 -7.29 30.49
N GLN A 309 26.03 -6.97 30.86
CA GLN A 309 26.39 -5.85 31.73
C GLN A 309 27.13 -4.73 30.97
N ARG A 310 27.38 -4.91 29.67
CA ARG A 310 28.15 -3.98 28.85
C ARG A 310 27.55 -2.58 28.73
N TYR A 311 26.25 -2.44 28.92
CA TYR A 311 25.58 -1.13 28.99
C TYR A 311 26.07 -0.24 30.15
N LEU A 312 26.75 -0.80 31.15
CA LEU A 312 27.34 -0.08 32.27
C LEU A 312 28.72 0.51 31.97
N ALA A 313 29.33 0.19 30.82
CA ALA A 313 30.69 0.62 30.50
C ALA A 313 30.86 2.14 30.53
N VAL A 314 29.95 2.89 29.89
CA VAL A 314 29.98 4.35 29.87
C VAL A 314 29.68 4.96 31.25
N PRO A 315 28.61 4.56 31.98
CA PRO A 315 28.38 5.00 33.35
C PRO A 315 29.56 4.79 34.32
N ILE A 316 30.17 3.59 34.28
CA ILE A 316 31.31 3.26 35.16
C ILE A 316 32.54 4.07 34.74
N ALA A 317 32.79 4.27 33.45
CA ALA A 317 33.88 5.10 32.96
C ALA A 317 33.70 6.57 33.38
N ALA A 318 32.50 7.13 33.23
CA ALA A 318 32.19 8.48 33.69
C ALA A 318 32.42 8.65 35.21
N ALA A 319 32.03 7.65 36.01
CA ALA A 319 32.30 7.63 37.44
C ALA A 319 33.79 7.52 37.80
N HIS A 320 34.57 6.79 37.00
CA HIS A 320 36.02 6.68 37.16
C HIS A 320 36.70 8.03 36.91
N GLU A 321 36.35 8.68 35.79
CA GLU A 321 36.92 9.97 35.36
C GLU A 321 36.32 11.18 36.09
N LYS A 322 35.33 10.97 36.96
CA LYS A 322 34.64 12.02 37.75
C LYS A 322 33.82 13.00 36.87
N THR A 323 33.32 12.51 35.75
CA THR A 323 32.48 13.27 34.81
C THR A 323 31.01 13.01 35.13
N LEU A 324 30.35 13.98 35.77
CA LEU A 324 28.94 13.88 36.15
C LEU A 324 28.03 13.78 34.92
N ILE A 325 27.00 12.92 34.98
CA ILE A 325 26.02 12.77 33.91
C ILE A 325 24.75 13.55 34.25
N GLY A 326 24.35 14.44 33.34
CA GLY A 326 23.02 15.02 33.31
C GLY A 326 21.99 13.94 32.96
N VAL A 327 21.45 13.28 33.99
CA VAL A 327 20.46 12.20 33.82
C VAL A 327 19.13 12.80 33.38
N SER A 328 18.65 12.37 32.21
CA SER A 328 17.45 12.93 31.58
C SER A 328 16.39 11.89 31.25
N GLY A 329 15.13 12.16 31.56
CA GLY A 329 14.00 11.28 31.27
C GLY A 329 13.44 11.40 29.85
N VAL A 330 13.87 12.41 29.08
CA VAL A 330 13.25 12.80 27.78
C VAL A 330 14.07 12.39 26.56
N LEU A 331 15.26 11.82 26.74
CA LEU A 331 16.15 11.42 25.65
C LEU A 331 15.59 10.25 24.84
N SER A 332 15.15 9.19 25.54
CA SER A 332 14.60 8.00 24.92
C SER A 332 13.65 7.24 25.84
N VAL A 333 12.48 6.87 25.33
CA VAL A 333 11.56 5.94 26.01
C VAL A 333 11.41 4.63 25.25
N HIS A 334 11.39 3.51 25.98
CA HIS A 334 11.38 2.17 25.37
C HIS A 334 10.67 1.09 26.19
N HIS A 335 10.33 1.35 27.45
CA HIS A 335 9.63 0.40 28.32
C HIS A 335 8.57 1.14 29.15
N TYR A 336 7.33 1.15 28.68
CA TYR A 336 6.23 1.87 29.33
C TYR A 336 5.81 1.37 30.73
N PRO A 337 6.11 0.12 31.16
CA PRO A 337 6.00 -0.26 32.56
C PRO A 337 7.08 0.34 33.47
N SER A 338 8.14 0.95 32.88
CA SER A 338 9.21 1.60 33.64
C SER A 338 8.68 2.81 34.41
N ARG A 339 9.00 2.86 35.71
CA ARG A 339 8.75 4.04 36.55
C ARG A 339 9.79 5.16 36.37
N TYR A 340 10.85 4.87 35.61
CA TYR A 340 12.02 5.75 35.45
C TYR A 340 12.02 6.51 34.13
N GLN A 341 11.28 6.02 33.14
CA GLN A 341 11.08 6.73 31.88
C GLN A 341 9.93 7.74 31.99
N ASN A 342 10.11 8.91 31.40
CA ASN A 342 9.11 9.98 31.44
C ASN A 342 8.00 9.71 30.43
N TRP A 343 6.99 8.96 30.85
CA TRP A 343 5.79 8.67 30.06
C TRP A 343 4.63 9.62 30.34
N ASP A 344 4.86 10.66 31.13
CA ASP A 344 3.81 11.59 31.58
C ASP A 344 3.25 12.40 30.40
N PHE A 345 4.03 12.58 29.33
CA PHE A 345 3.56 13.22 28.10
C PHE A 345 2.33 12.53 27.50
N VAL A 346 2.19 11.21 27.67
CA VAL A 346 1.04 10.46 27.15
C VAL A 346 -0.25 10.85 27.86
N ASP A 347 -0.15 11.25 29.12
CA ASP A 347 -1.32 11.65 29.89
C ASP A 347 -1.85 13.03 29.46
N ASP A 348 -0.94 13.91 29.02
CA ASP A 348 -1.21 15.31 28.66
C ASP A 348 -1.65 15.51 27.19
N ILE A 349 -1.30 14.60 26.29
CA ILE A 349 -1.70 14.72 24.88
C ILE A 349 -3.22 14.55 24.68
N LYS A 350 -3.77 15.36 23.78
CA LYS A 350 -5.21 15.40 23.46
C LYS A 350 -5.55 14.98 22.03
N HIS A 351 -4.54 14.70 21.20
CA HIS A 351 -4.71 14.20 19.83
C HIS A 351 -4.75 12.67 19.81
N ASN A 352 -5.20 12.11 18.69
CA ASN A 352 -5.18 10.67 18.44
C ASN A 352 -3.88 10.29 17.73
N PRO A 353 -2.93 9.61 18.39
CA PRO A 353 -1.62 9.31 17.80
C PRO A 353 -1.67 8.29 16.66
N CYS A 354 -2.82 7.64 16.43
CA CYS A 354 -3.01 6.67 15.37
C CYS A 354 -3.65 7.30 14.11
N GLU A 355 -4.07 8.57 14.19
CA GLU A 355 -4.67 9.31 13.07
C GLU A 355 -3.89 10.59 12.75
N GLU A 356 -3.31 11.24 13.76
CA GLU A 356 -2.66 12.54 13.65
C GLU A 356 -1.25 12.48 14.23
N LEU A 357 -0.30 13.11 13.52
CA LEU A 357 1.04 13.33 14.05
C LEU A 357 1.02 14.43 15.12
N ALA A 358 1.94 14.34 16.08
CA ALA A 358 2.07 15.37 17.10
C ALA A 358 2.57 16.68 16.46
N GLU A 359 1.77 17.74 16.56
CA GLU A 359 2.14 19.08 16.09
C GLU A 359 1.98 20.16 17.18
N GLY A 360 2.67 21.28 16.99
CA GLY A 360 2.53 22.50 17.78
C GLY A 360 2.69 22.27 19.29
N LYS A 361 1.62 22.54 20.05
CA LYS A 361 1.62 22.44 21.53
C LYS A 361 1.91 21.03 22.05
N ASN A 362 1.65 19.98 21.27
CA ASN A 362 1.91 18.60 21.68
C ASN A 362 3.42 18.30 21.70
N LEU A 363 4.17 18.77 20.70
CA LEU A 363 5.64 18.66 20.65
C LEU A 363 6.33 19.62 21.63
N ALA A 364 5.68 20.73 21.98
CA ALA A 364 6.20 21.71 22.93
C ALA A 364 6.19 21.23 24.39
N LEU A 365 5.57 20.07 24.69
CA LEU A 365 5.69 19.45 25.99
C LEU A 365 7.16 19.09 26.23
N SER A 366 7.77 19.68 27.25
CA SER A 366 9.17 19.36 27.62
C SER A 366 9.36 17.86 27.90
N SER A 367 8.31 17.20 28.41
CA SER A 367 8.25 15.76 28.67
C SER A 367 8.11 14.86 27.43
N TYR A 368 7.79 15.41 26.25
CA TYR A 368 7.68 14.60 25.03
C TYR A 368 9.06 14.04 24.66
N PRO A 369 9.21 12.74 24.38
CA PRO A 369 10.53 12.14 24.17
C PRO A 369 11.18 12.62 22.87
N ILE A 370 12.51 12.76 22.87
CA ILE A 370 13.33 13.02 21.67
C ILE A 370 13.30 11.81 20.74
N SER A 371 13.47 10.63 21.31
CA SER A 371 13.41 9.37 20.59
C SER A 371 12.62 8.30 21.34
N ILE A 372 12.25 7.23 20.65
CA ILE A 372 11.74 6.01 21.24
C ILE A 372 12.52 4.81 20.72
N ARG A 373 12.54 3.70 21.48
CA ARG A 373 13.05 2.42 20.98
C ARG A 373 11.98 1.36 21.11
N ALA A 374 11.60 0.76 19.99
CA ALA A 374 10.45 -0.12 19.89
C ALA A 374 10.84 -1.61 20.04
N LEU A 375 11.71 -1.91 21.01
CA LEU A 375 12.21 -3.27 21.26
C LEU A 375 11.07 -4.25 21.59
N ASN A 376 10.18 -3.85 22.50
CA ASN A 376 9.05 -4.68 22.91
C ASN A 376 7.90 -3.81 23.44
N PHE A 377 6.96 -3.50 22.58
CA PHE A 377 5.70 -2.87 22.92
C PHE A 377 4.58 -3.91 22.88
N THR A 378 4.34 -4.54 24.03
CA THR A 378 3.29 -5.57 24.18
C THR A 378 2.49 -5.30 25.43
N LEU A 379 1.18 -5.47 25.36
CA LEU A 379 0.29 -5.39 26.53
C LEU A 379 -0.68 -6.58 26.53
N PRO A 380 -0.20 -7.82 26.75
CA PRO A 380 -0.99 -9.04 26.55
C PRO A 380 -2.20 -9.16 27.50
N GLN A 381 -2.21 -8.41 28.60
CA GLN A 381 -3.34 -8.39 29.53
C GLN A 381 -4.55 -7.60 29.01
N TRP A 382 -4.37 -6.75 28.00
CA TRP A 382 -5.44 -5.97 27.39
C TRP A 382 -5.95 -6.71 26.14
N ILE A 383 -7.16 -7.27 26.17
CA ILE A 383 -7.71 -8.11 25.08
C ILE A 383 -7.82 -7.33 23.79
N ASP A 384 -8.30 -6.08 23.82
CA ASP A 384 -8.41 -5.26 22.60
C ASP A 384 -7.04 -4.78 22.09
N GLY A 385 -6.00 -4.82 22.93
CA GLY A 385 -4.66 -4.35 22.60
C GLY A 385 -3.65 -5.45 22.28
N ARG A 386 -3.96 -6.72 22.59
CA ARG A 386 -3.00 -7.83 22.44
C ARG A 386 -2.64 -8.12 20.98
N GLU A 387 -3.55 -7.80 20.05
CA GLU A 387 -3.32 -7.89 18.60
C GLU A 387 -2.43 -6.75 18.07
N TRP A 388 -2.30 -5.67 18.85
CA TRP A 388 -1.52 -4.50 18.51
C TRP A 388 -0.24 -4.49 19.34
N SER A 389 0.78 -5.21 18.88
CA SER A 389 2.11 -5.15 19.50
C SER A 389 3.14 -4.64 18.49
N PHE A 390 4.36 -4.35 18.95
CA PHE A 390 5.46 -3.99 18.08
C PHE A 390 6.77 -4.52 18.65
N PHE A 391 7.59 -5.09 17.76
CA PHE A 391 8.88 -5.68 18.09
C PHE A 391 9.88 -5.33 16.99
N ALA A 392 10.80 -4.41 17.28
CA ALA A 392 11.80 -4.00 16.30
C ALA A 392 12.68 -5.16 15.81
N ASP A 393 12.87 -6.20 16.64
CA ASP A 393 13.64 -7.41 16.32
C ASP A 393 12.89 -8.46 15.50
N HIS A 394 11.56 -8.37 15.43
CA HIS A 394 10.72 -9.22 14.57
C HIS A 394 10.30 -8.53 13.26
N VAL A 395 10.77 -7.31 13.00
CA VAL A 395 10.54 -6.67 11.70
C VAL A 395 11.19 -7.53 10.62
N PRO A 396 10.47 -7.87 9.53
CA PRO A 396 11.04 -8.77 8.55
C PRO A 396 12.27 -8.19 7.82
N LEU A 397 13.22 -9.07 7.47
CA LEU A 397 14.55 -8.65 6.97
C LEU A 397 14.51 -7.92 5.63
N ASP A 398 13.53 -8.24 4.80
CA ASP A 398 13.28 -7.65 3.48
C ASP A 398 12.21 -6.53 3.53
N PHE A 399 11.92 -5.98 4.72
CA PHE A 399 10.89 -4.95 4.92
C PHE A 399 11.04 -3.71 4.04
N LEU A 400 12.21 -3.45 3.45
CA LEU A 400 12.43 -2.34 2.52
C LEU A 400 12.34 -2.75 1.03
N SER A 401 12.09 -4.02 0.72
CA SER A 401 11.89 -4.51 -0.66
C SER A 401 10.60 -3.97 -1.27
N CYS A 402 10.60 -3.74 -2.59
CA CYS A 402 9.45 -3.20 -3.32
C CYS A 402 8.19 -4.07 -3.23
N ASP A 403 8.35 -5.38 -3.06
CA ASP A 403 7.23 -6.33 -2.97
C ASP A 403 6.79 -6.59 -1.51
N ALA A 404 7.55 -6.13 -0.51
CA ALA A 404 7.24 -6.43 0.88
C ALA A 404 5.96 -5.71 1.33
N TRP A 405 5.17 -6.38 2.18
CA TRP A 405 4.09 -5.71 2.88
C TRP A 405 4.61 -4.60 3.79
N MET A 406 3.68 -3.74 4.19
CA MET A 406 3.87 -2.75 5.24
C MET A 406 3.28 -3.28 6.56
N ILE A 407 3.63 -2.65 7.68
CA ILE A 407 3.13 -3.05 9.01
C ILE A 407 1.67 -2.66 9.13
N HIS A 408 0.84 -3.58 9.65
CA HIS A 408 -0.57 -3.30 9.88
C HIS A 408 -0.74 -2.13 10.85
N GLN A 409 -1.47 -1.10 10.43
CA GLN A 409 -1.55 0.16 11.16
C GLN A 409 -2.78 0.20 12.06
N PRO A 410 -2.63 0.52 13.36
CA PRO A 410 -3.78 0.71 14.24
C PRO A 410 -4.70 1.82 13.74
N THR A 411 -6.01 1.59 13.83
CA THR A 411 -6.99 2.63 13.54
C THR A 411 -7.18 3.56 14.74
N GLY A 412 -7.76 4.74 14.51
CA GLY A 412 -8.10 5.67 15.60
C GLY A 412 -9.04 5.08 16.67
N TYR A 413 -9.75 3.99 16.34
CA TYR A 413 -10.58 3.25 17.29
C TYR A 413 -9.76 2.63 18.44
N LEU A 414 -8.52 2.21 18.20
CA LEU A 414 -7.67 1.67 19.26
C LEU A 414 -7.39 2.71 20.36
N TRP A 415 -7.10 3.96 19.96
CA TRP A 415 -6.94 5.07 20.90
C TRP A 415 -8.23 5.41 21.64
N HIS A 416 -9.36 5.34 20.94
CA HIS A 416 -10.67 5.50 21.57
C HIS A 416 -10.88 4.48 22.69
N LEU A 417 -10.61 3.20 22.42
CA LEU A 417 -10.69 2.11 23.40
C LEU A 417 -9.74 2.35 24.58
N ALA A 418 -8.48 2.71 24.32
CA ALA A 418 -7.48 2.98 25.35
C ALA A 418 -7.88 4.13 26.30
N THR A 419 -8.60 5.13 25.78
CA THR A 419 -8.93 6.36 26.51
C THR A 419 -10.28 6.29 27.23
N HIS A 420 -11.30 5.70 26.60
CA HIS A 420 -12.69 5.83 27.06
C HIS A 420 -13.24 4.59 27.77
N THR A 421 -12.67 3.41 27.54
CA THR A 421 -13.08 2.23 28.30
C THR A 421 -12.37 2.24 29.65
N SER A 422 -13.03 1.83 30.73
CA SER A 422 -12.44 1.81 32.08
C SER A 422 -12.85 0.52 32.79
N GLY A 423 -11.90 -0.16 33.44
CA GLY A 423 -12.18 -1.31 34.30
C GLY A 423 -12.36 -2.66 33.60
N TYR A 424 -12.34 -2.72 32.26
CA TYR A 424 -12.21 -3.98 31.54
C TYR A 424 -10.80 -4.56 31.84
N GLU A 425 -10.73 -5.80 32.31
CA GLU A 425 -9.49 -6.60 32.48
C GLU A 425 -8.45 -6.17 33.54
N ARG A 426 -8.76 -5.23 34.43
CA ARG A 426 -7.83 -4.74 35.48
C ARG A 426 -6.55 -4.09 34.91
N VAL A 427 -6.56 -3.64 33.65
CA VAL A 427 -5.45 -2.87 33.05
C VAL A 427 -5.75 -1.36 33.16
N PRO A 428 -4.92 -0.58 33.88
CA PRO A 428 -5.10 0.87 34.00
C PRO A 428 -5.15 1.61 32.65
N ASN A 429 -6.02 2.62 32.53
CA ASN A 429 -6.12 3.45 31.30
C ASN A 429 -4.76 4.04 30.89
N ILE A 430 -3.94 4.43 31.87
CA ILE A 430 -2.60 4.96 31.65
C ILE A 430 -1.68 3.98 30.90
N LEU A 431 -1.72 2.69 31.21
CA LEU A 431 -0.92 1.68 30.51
C LEU A 431 -1.43 1.46 29.09
N ARG A 432 -2.75 1.48 28.90
CA ARG A 432 -3.37 1.30 27.58
C ARG A 432 -3.09 2.48 26.64
N ARG A 433 -3.14 3.72 27.15
CA ARG A 433 -2.76 4.92 26.39
C ARG A 433 -1.28 4.88 26.02
N ARG A 434 -0.39 4.55 26.98
CA ARG A 434 1.06 4.46 26.73
C ARG A 434 1.38 3.39 25.68
N HIS A 435 0.78 2.21 25.79
CA HIS A 435 0.91 1.14 24.81
C HIS A 435 0.45 1.59 23.41
N THR A 436 -0.76 2.14 23.32
CA THR A 436 -1.33 2.60 22.04
C THR A 436 -0.48 3.68 21.38
N MET A 437 -0.04 4.69 22.14
CA MET A 437 0.88 5.73 21.65
C MET A 437 2.17 5.12 21.12
N SER A 438 2.76 4.17 21.86
CA SER A 438 4.05 3.54 21.49
C SER A 438 3.94 2.76 20.18
N VAL A 439 2.89 1.94 20.04
CA VAL A 439 2.63 1.15 18.83
C VAL A 439 2.34 2.09 17.64
N CYS A 440 1.48 3.09 17.81
CA CYS A 440 1.14 4.00 16.71
C CYS A 440 2.36 4.81 16.23
N LEU A 441 3.20 5.32 17.15
CA LEU A 441 4.45 6.01 16.76
C LEU A 441 5.45 5.08 16.05
N ALA A 442 5.63 3.85 16.54
CA ALA A 442 6.58 2.90 15.95
C ALA A 442 6.13 2.43 14.56
N VAL A 443 4.86 2.01 14.43
CA VAL A 443 4.30 1.58 13.14
C VAL A 443 4.35 2.70 12.12
N GLU A 444 3.95 3.91 12.51
CA GLU A 444 3.99 5.07 11.62
C GLU A 444 5.41 5.42 11.19
N ALA A 445 6.40 5.36 12.08
CA ALA A 445 7.80 5.60 11.74
C ALA A 445 8.33 4.58 10.73
N TYR A 446 8.09 3.29 10.94
CA TYR A 446 8.55 2.23 10.04
C TYR A 446 7.84 2.28 8.68
N ASN A 447 6.51 2.47 8.67
CA ASN A 447 5.74 2.56 7.43
C ASN A 447 6.13 3.80 6.63
N SER A 448 6.23 4.97 7.24
CA SER A 448 6.69 6.20 6.58
C SER A 448 8.12 6.07 6.04
N ALA A 449 9.05 5.46 6.81
CA ALA A 449 10.42 5.25 6.35
C ALA A 449 10.46 4.29 5.14
N SER A 450 9.70 3.21 5.20
CA SER A 450 9.58 2.23 4.11
C SER A 450 8.99 2.85 2.85
N GLU A 451 7.92 3.64 2.98
CA GLU A 451 7.29 4.35 1.86
C GLU A 451 8.24 5.37 1.23
N SER A 452 8.93 6.17 2.05
CA SER A 452 9.94 7.13 1.59
C SER A 452 11.06 6.43 0.81
N TYR A 453 11.63 5.36 1.38
CA TYR A 453 12.72 4.59 0.79
C TYR A 453 12.30 3.95 -0.55
N ARG A 454 11.15 3.26 -0.57
CA ARG A 454 10.64 2.55 -1.76
C ARG A 454 10.23 3.50 -2.88
N THR A 455 9.72 4.70 -2.55
CA THR A 455 9.39 5.72 -3.57
C THR A 455 10.59 6.10 -4.43
N HIS A 456 11.81 6.07 -3.86
CA HIS A 456 13.03 6.34 -4.59
C HIS A 456 13.60 5.11 -5.29
N ILE A 457 13.59 3.95 -4.62
CA ILE A 457 14.31 2.75 -5.07
C ILE A 457 13.47 1.82 -5.96
N CYS A 458 12.14 2.00 -5.98
CA CYS A 458 11.20 1.16 -6.73
C CYS A 458 10.53 1.94 -7.88
N PRO A 459 11.22 2.17 -9.02
CA PRO A 459 10.71 3.01 -10.12
C PRO A 459 9.45 2.44 -10.80
N SER A 460 9.23 1.13 -10.71
CA SER A 460 8.05 0.44 -11.24
C SER A 460 6.84 0.45 -10.29
N GLY A 461 6.95 1.08 -9.12
CA GLY A 461 5.97 1.02 -8.03
C GLY A 461 6.32 -0.05 -6.99
N PHE A 462 5.61 -0.04 -5.86
CA PHE A 462 5.83 -0.95 -4.74
C PHE A 462 4.53 -1.33 -4.04
N ASN A 463 4.61 -2.26 -3.10
CA ASN A 463 3.48 -2.77 -2.35
C ASN A 463 3.13 -1.88 -1.16
N HIS A 464 1.93 -1.29 -1.18
CA HIS A 464 1.42 -0.45 -0.09
C HIS A 464 0.55 -1.23 0.92
N ASN A 465 0.35 -2.54 0.71
CA ASN A 465 -0.57 -3.33 1.54
C ASN A 465 -0.03 -3.51 2.96
N ARG A 466 -0.77 -3.02 3.96
CA ARG A 466 -0.41 -2.98 5.38
C ARG A 466 -0.90 -4.24 6.10
N ARG A 467 -0.20 -5.35 5.87
CA ARG A 467 -0.60 -6.69 6.34
C ARG A 467 0.33 -7.37 7.31
N ILE A 468 1.54 -6.86 7.58
CA ILE A 468 2.46 -7.54 8.51
C ILE A 468 1.84 -7.48 9.92
N PRO A 469 1.44 -8.64 10.51
CA PRO A 469 0.93 -8.66 11.86
C PRO A 469 2.12 -8.59 12.82
N MET A 470 2.02 -7.73 13.82
CA MET A 470 3.02 -7.61 14.88
C MET A 470 2.46 -8.13 16.21
N GLU A 471 1.59 -9.13 16.15
CA GLU A 471 0.92 -9.73 17.33
C GLU A 471 1.88 -10.48 18.25
N PHE A 472 1.56 -10.54 19.54
CA PHE A 472 2.33 -11.30 20.52
C PHE A 472 2.34 -12.81 20.21
N GLU A 473 3.51 -13.45 20.23
CA GLU A 473 3.74 -14.89 19.95
C GLU A 473 3.43 -15.38 18.52
N LYS A 474 3.02 -14.49 17.59
CA LYS A 474 2.88 -14.84 16.17
C LYS A 474 4.16 -14.47 15.40
N LYS A 475 4.49 -15.28 14.39
CA LYS A 475 5.60 -14.97 13.47
C LYS A 475 5.21 -13.80 12.57
N ALA A 476 6.15 -12.87 12.35
CA ALA A 476 6.06 -11.87 11.30
C ALA A 476 6.46 -12.48 9.95
N TRP A 477 5.88 -11.98 8.85
CA TRP A 477 6.02 -12.53 7.50
C TRP A 477 6.39 -11.44 6.48
N SER A 478 7.11 -11.82 5.42
CA SER A 478 7.43 -11.01 4.24
C SER A 478 8.09 -11.90 3.17
N THR A 479 8.33 -11.55 1.89
CA THR A 479 8.00 -10.45 0.95
C THR A 479 6.78 -10.85 0.11
N ALA A 480 5.89 -9.92 -0.29
CA ALA A 480 4.62 -10.29 -0.91
C ALA A 480 4.54 -10.03 -2.44
N VAL A 481 4.57 -11.12 -3.21
CA VAL A 481 4.07 -11.15 -4.59
C VAL A 481 2.68 -11.78 -4.68
N ALA A 482 2.32 -12.61 -3.69
CA ALA A 482 1.03 -12.58 -2.99
C ALA A 482 0.87 -13.73 -1.97
N LEU A 483 1.82 -13.83 -1.03
CA LEU A 483 1.89 -14.66 0.20
C LEU A 483 3.18 -15.51 0.26
N ALA A 484 3.90 -15.49 1.38
CA ALA A 484 5.05 -16.36 1.57
C ALA A 484 4.57 -17.82 1.74
N GLU A 485 5.38 -18.81 1.37
CA GLU A 485 5.06 -20.23 1.54
C GLU A 485 4.63 -20.50 3.01
N GLY A 486 3.42 -21.02 3.21
CA GLY A 486 2.87 -21.32 4.53
C GLY A 486 2.07 -20.21 5.23
N THR A 487 1.77 -19.09 4.55
CA THR A 487 0.91 -18.04 5.10
C THR A 487 -0.57 -18.42 4.93
N PRO A 488 -1.39 -18.50 6.00
CA PRO A 488 -2.81 -18.84 5.89
C PRO A 488 -3.57 -17.75 5.11
N MET A 489 -4.36 -18.16 4.12
CA MET A 489 -5.33 -17.29 3.46
C MET A 489 -6.43 -16.97 4.48
N GLU A 490 -6.66 -15.68 4.78
CA GLU A 490 -7.98 -15.32 5.30
C GLU A 490 -9.00 -15.59 4.19
N GLU A 491 -9.97 -16.45 4.48
CA GLU A 491 -11.25 -16.40 3.79
C GLU A 491 -11.73 -14.96 3.89
N GLU A 492 -12.03 -14.37 2.73
CA GLU A 492 -12.40 -12.96 2.62
C GLU A 492 -13.27 -12.52 3.79
N LEU A 493 -12.83 -11.47 4.50
CA LEU A 493 -13.55 -10.97 5.66
C LEU A 493 -15.04 -10.84 5.35
N PRO A 494 -15.94 -11.35 6.21
CA PRO A 494 -17.36 -11.08 6.07
C PRO A 494 -17.52 -9.57 6.16
N VAL A 495 -17.96 -8.97 5.06
CA VAL A 495 -18.36 -7.57 5.05
C VAL A 495 -19.59 -7.50 5.95
N TYR A 496 -19.40 -6.98 7.16
CA TYR A 496 -20.51 -6.70 8.06
C TYR A 496 -21.37 -5.60 7.43
N PHE A 497 -22.61 -5.94 7.09
CA PHE A 497 -23.64 -4.98 6.72
C PHE A 497 -23.91 -4.07 7.91
N GLY A 498 -23.25 -2.91 7.93
CA GLY A 498 -23.81 -1.75 8.60
C GLY A 498 -25.00 -1.27 7.78
N ASP A 499 -26.17 -1.18 8.41
CA ASP A 499 -27.39 -0.61 7.86
C ASP A 499 -27.16 0.88 7.48
N TYR A 500 -26.52 1.12 6.33
CA TYR A 500 -26.40 2.45 5.76
C TYR A 500 -27.72 2.81 5.11
N LYS A 501 -28.66 3.31 5.91
CA LYS A 501 -29.68 4.21 5.41
C LYS A 501 -28.97 5.41 4.78
N ARG A 502 -28.86 5.42 3.45
CA ARG A 502 -28.40 6.57 2.66
C ARG A 502 -29.07 7.84 3.19
N LYS A 503 -28.29 8.81 3.66
CA LYS A 503 -28.76 10.19 3.74
C LYS A 503 -28.96 10.67 2.31
N LYS A 504 -30.21 10.96 1.94
CA LYS A 504 -30.56 11.69 0.71
C LYS A 504 -29.78 13.01 0.66
N GLY A 505 -28.87 13.15 -0.28
CA GLY A 505 -28.41 14.47 -0.71
C GLY A 505 -29.56 15.18 -1.44
N PRO A 506 -29.87 16.45 -1.15
CA PRO A 506 -30.89 17.16 -1.89
C PRO A 506 -30.28 17.72 -3.18
N GLY A 507 -30.78 17.29 -4.35
CA GLY A 507 -30.64 18.09 -5.58
C GLY A 507 -30.21 17.40 -6.87
N VAL A 508 -29.97 16.08 -6.91
CA VAL A 508 -29.69 15.36 -8.17
C VAL A 508 -30.76 14.29 -8.38
N PRO A 509 -31.56 14.32 -9.48
CA PRO A 509 -32.50 13.24 -9.81
C PRO A 509 -31.75 11.91 -9.96
N HIS A 510 -32.36 10.82 -9.50
CA HIS A 510 -31.79 9.48 -9.66
C HIS A 510 -31.98 9.01 -11.11
N GLU A 511 -31.02 8.28 -11.67
CA GLU A 511 -31.05 7.73 -13.03
C GLU A 511 -32.27 6.81 -13.26
N SER A 512 -32.87 6.30 -12.17
CA SER A 512 -34.12 5.53 -12.16
C SER A 512 -35.40 6.36 -12.39
N ASP A 513 -35.32 7.70 -12.38
CA ASP A 513 -36.48 8.60 -12.48
C ASP A 513 -36.74 9.11 -13.91
N LEU A 514 -35.88 8.80 -14.88
CA LEU A 514 -36.03 9.21 -16.27
C LEU A 514 -36.95 8.25 -17.04
N LYS A 515 -37.95 8.82 -17.74
CA LYS A 515 -38.84 8.06 -18.64
C LYS A 515 -38.20 7.91 -20.03
N PRO A 516 -38.42 6.79 -20.75
CA PRO A 516 -37.92 6.62 -22.11
C PRO A 516 -38.39 7.76 -23.03
N GLY A 517 -37.47 8.33 -23.82
CA GLY A 517 -37.75 9.42 -24.78
C GLY A 517 -37.57 10.84 -24.23
N GLN A 518 -37.02 11.00 -23.01
CA GLN A 518 -36.57 12.30 -22.50
C GLN A 518 -35.10 12.54 -22.92
N GLU A 519 -34.74 13.74 -23.39
CA GLU A 519 -33.35 14.09 -23.69
C GLU A 519 -32.45 13.74 -22.48
N GLY A 520 -31.51 12.80 -22.66
CA GLY A 520 -30.65 12.27 -21.60
C GLY A 520 -30.97 10.84 -21.13
N SER A 521 -32.01 10.17 -21.65
CA SER A 521 -32.19 8.72 -21.49
C SER A 521 -31.24 7.99 -22.44
N ASP A 522 -30.13 7.44 -21.94
CA ASP A 522 -29.15 6.73 -22.76
C ASP A 522 -29.79 5.50 -23.46
N GLU A 523 -29.87 5.53 -24.80
CA GLU A 523 -30.59 4.52 -25.61
C GLU A 523 -29.87 3.16 -25.75
N LEU A 524 -28.64 3.03 -25.23
CA LEU A 524 -27.77 1.86 -25.40
C LEU A 524 -27.73 0.96 -24.16
N HIS A 525 -27.85 -0.35 -24.37
CA HIS A 525 -27.61 -1.38 -23.36
C HIS A 525 -26.53 -2.35 -23.84
N PHE A 526 -25.38 -2.34 -23.16
CA PHE A 526 -24.26 -3.23 -23.41
C PHE A 526 -24.45 -4.55 -22.67
N VAL A 527 -24.27 -5.67 -23.37
CA VAL A 527 -24.43 -7.00 -22.79
C VAL A 527 -23.32 -7.93 -23.24
N PHE A 528 -22.84 -8.77 -22.33
CA PHE A 528 -21.87 -9.82 -22.63
C PHE A 528 -22.15 -11.06 -21.78
N THR A 529 -21.70 -12.21 -22.25
CA THR A 529 -21.96 -13.51 -21.60
C THR A 529 -20.67 -14.14 -21.09
N THR A 530 -20.75 -14.79 -19.93
CA THR A 530 -19.65 -15.52 -19.30
C THR A 530 -20.15 -16.81 -18.65
N SER A 531 -19.25 -17.77 -18.46
CA SER A 531 -19.39 -18.85 -17.48
C SER A 531 -18.95 -18.37 -16.09
N CYS A 532 -19.10 -19.25 -15.09
CA CYS A 532 -18.59 -19.04 -13.73
C CYS A 532 -17.09 -19.36 -13.57
N GLU A 533 -16.33 -19.51 -14.66
CA GLU A 533 -14.92 -19.88 -14.60
C GLU A 533 -14.03 -18.67 -14.25
N PRO A 534 -12.99 -18.81 -13.40
CA PRO A 534 -12.13 -17.70 -12.98
C PRO A 534 -11.50 -16.90 -14.13
N TYR A 535 -11.21 -17.57 -15.24
CA TYR A 535 -10.65 -16.92 -16.43
C TYR A 535 -11.58 -15.85 -17.03
N GLN A 536 -12.91 -15.98 -16.92
CA GLN A 536 -13.85 -14.97 -17.43
C GLN A 536 -14.23 -13.91 -16.39
N ASP A 537 -13.91 -14.15 -15.12
CA ASP A 537 -14.11 -13.17 -14.04
C ASP A 537 -13.20 -11.95 -14.20
N TRP A 538 -11.90 -12.16 -14.40
CA TRP A 538 -10.97 -11.03 -14.57
C TRP A 538 -11.30 -10.23 -15.84
N GLN A 539 -11.74 -10.90 -16.90
CA GLN A 539 -12.17 -10.26 -18.15
C GLN A 539 -13.37 -9.36 -17.91
N SER A 540 -14.38 -9.88 -17.21
CA SER A 540 -15.60 -9.15 -16.86
C SER A 540 -15.31 -7.90 -16.03
N GLU A 541 -14.46 -8.03 -15.02
CA GLU A 541 -14.07 -6.90 -14.17
C GLU A 541 -13.27 -5.87 -14.97
N ALA A 542 -12.33 -6.30 -15.82
CA ALA A 542 -11.56 -5.38 -16.66
C ALA A 542 -12.42 -4.62 -17.67
N LEU A 543 -13.38 -5.30 -18.30
CA LEU A 543 -14.37 -4.68 -19.18
C LEU A 543 -15.21 -3.66 -18.40
N ALA A 544 -15.74 -4.03 -17.23
CA ALA A 544 -16.57 -3.13 -16.42
C ALA A 544 -15.79 -1.90 -15.91
N GLN A 545 -14.54 -2.06 -15.46
CA GLN A 545 -13.73 -0.91 -15.02
C GLN A 545 -13.38 -0.01 -16.20
N SER A 546 -12.99 -0.56 -17.36
CA SER A 546 -12.70 0.26 -18.56
C SER A 546 -13.93 1.00 -19.09
N PHE A 547 -15.12 0.37 -19.05
CA PHE A 547 -16.41 1.00 -19.36
C PHE A 547 -16.66 2.25 -18.51
N ALA A 548 -16.50 2.14 -17.19
CA ALA A 548 -16.68 3.27 -16.28
C ALA A 548 -15.60 4.35 -16.48
N ARG A 549 -14.34 3.94 -16.70
CA ARG A 549 -13.21 4.85 -16.87
C ARG A 549 -13.34 5.77 -18.09
N VAL A 550 -13.84 5.26 -19.22
CA VAL A 550 -14.08 6.10 -20.40
C VAL A 550 -15.38 6.92 -20.31
N GLY A 551 -16.12 6.79 -19.20
CA GLY A 551 -17.43 7.40 -19.02
C GLY A 551 -18.44 6.90 -20.05
N GLN A 552 -18.42 5.60 -20.38
CA GLN A 552 -19.38 5.03 -21.32
C GLN A 552 -20.80 5.23 -20.81
N ARG A 553 -21.65 5.78 -21.67
CA ARG A 553 -23.08 5.99 -21.44
C ARG A 553 -23.88 4.72 -21.71
N GLY A 554 -25.04 4.59 -21.06
CA GLY A 554 -25.91 3.42 -21.17
C GLY A 554 -25.70 2.36 -20.08
N ALA A 555 -26.54 1.32 -20.12
CA ALA A 555 -26.49 0.23 -19.16
C ALA A 555 -25.46 -0.84 -19.55
N LEU A 556 -24.88 -1.53 -18.57
CA LEU A 556 -23.98 -2.67 -18.78
C LEU A 556 -24.48 -3.90 -18.00
N THR A 557 -24.69 -5.03 -18.69
CA THR A 557 -25.11 -6.29 -18.08
C THR A 557 -24.13 -7.43 -18.40
N ARG A 558 -23.68 -8.14 -17.36
CA ARG A 558 -23.02 -9.45 -17.46
C ARG A 558 -24.07 -10.54 -17.28
N ILE A 559 -24.23 -11.38 -18.30
CA ILE A 559 -24.98 -12.63 -18.20
C ILE A 559 -24.01 -13.73 -17.78
N VAL A 560 -24.22 -14.33 -16.62
CA VAL A 560 -23.36 -15.38 -16.07
C VAL A 560 -24.10 -16.71 -16.03
N SER A 561 -23.52 -17.72 -16.70
CA SER A 561 -24.12 -19.04 -16.86
C SER A 561 -23.39 -20.09 -16.02
N GLY A 562 -24.16 -20.96 -15.36
CA GLY A 562 -23.64 -22.17 -14.72
C GLY A 562 -22.92 -21.97 -13.39
N CYS A 563 -23.20 -20.89 -12.66
CA CYS A 563 -22.70 -20.71 -11.30
C CYS A 563 -23.48 -21.55 -10.27
N SER A 564 -22.80 -22.00 -9.21
CA SER A 564 -23.47 -22.47 -8.00
C SER A 564 -24.05 -21.30 -7.19
N ASP A 565 -25.04 -21.56 -6.34
CA ASP A 565 -25.67 -20.52 -5.51
C ASP A 565 -24.66 -19.72 -4.67
N ASP A 566 -23.64 -20.40 -4.12
CA ASP A 566 -22.62 -19.75 -3.30
C ASP A 566 -21.66 -18.92 -4.17
N ALA A 567 -21.32 -19.40 -5.36
CA ALA A 567 -20.54 -18.62 -6.33
C ALA A 567 -21.31 -17.37 -6.80
N VAL A 568 -22.62 -17.48 -7.00
CA VAL A 568 -23.50 -16.33 -7.35
C VAL A 568 -23.51 -15.30 -6.21
N LYS A 569 -23.71 -15.73 -4.96
CA LYS A 569 -23.72 -14.82 -3.81
C LYS A 569 -22.41 -14.05 -3.70
N GLU A 570 -21.28 -14.74 -3.87
CA GLU A 570 -19.97 -14.12 -3.80
C GLU A 570 -19.75 -13.16 -4.98
N LEU A 571 -20.08 -13.57 -6.20
CA LEU A 571 -20.03 -12.71 -7.38
C LEU A 571 -20.85 -11.43 -7.19
N LEU A 572 -22.07 -11.52 -6.68
CA LEU A 572 -22.94 -10.37 -6.43
C LEU A 572 -22.35 -9.44 -5.36
N ARG A 573 -21.84 -10.00 -4.25
CA ARG A 573 -21.20 -9.24 -3.17
C ARG A 573 -19.97 -8.49 -3.68
N ARG A 574 -19.10 -9.17 -4.42
CA ARG A 574 -17.90 -8.59 -5.04
C ARG A 574 -18.26 -7.49 -6.04
N THR A 575 -19.14 -7.79 -6.98
CA THR A 575 -19.54 -6.86 -8.06
C THR A 575 -20.19 -5.59 -7.50
N HIS A 576 -21.05 -5.72 -6.48
CA HIS A 576 -21.69 -4.56 -5.85
C HIS A 576 -20.67 -3.57 -5.28
N LYS A 577 -19.51 -4.06 -4.80
CA LYS A 577 -18.42 -3.21 -4.27
C LYS A 577 -17.47 -2.73 -5.37
N SER A 578 -17.06 -3.61 -6.30
CA SER A 578 -16.06 -3.28 -7.33
C SER A 578 -16.64 -2.44 -8.49
N SER A 579 -17.83 -2.82 -8.94
CA SER A 579 -18.44 -2.42 -10.20
C SER A 579 -19.96 -2.21 -10.03
N PRO A 580 -20.42 -1.26 -9.19
CA PRO A 580 -21.85 -1.06 -8.90
C PRO A 580 -22.69 -0.66 -10.12
N HIS A 581 -22.05 -0.24 -11.21
CA HIS A 581 -22.67 0.06 -12.52
C HIS A 581 -22.89 -1.19 -13.38
N LEU A 582 -22.31 -2.34 -13.03
CA LEU A 582 -22.49 -3.62 -13.73
C LEU A 582 -23.70 -4.38 -13.18
N ARG A 583 -24.68 -4.64 -14.04
CA ARG A 583 -25.82 -5.52 -13.71
C ARG A 583 -25.43 -6.98 -13.91
N ILE A 584 -25.87 -7.87 -13.03
CA ILE A 584 -25.65 -9.31 -13.15
C ILE A 584 -26.98 -9.99 -13.45
N HIS A 585 -27.00 -10.81 -14.50
CA HIS A 585 -28.10 -11.71 -14.81
C HIS A 585 -27.60 -13.16 -14.77
N VAL A 586 -28.24 -14.00 -13.98
CA VAL A 586 -27.77 -15.38 -13.75
C VAL A 586 -28.65 -16.34 -14.55
N THR A 587 -28.01 -17.22 -15.31
CA THR A 587 -28.69 -18.28 -16.07
C THR A 587 -28.16 -19.65 -15.69
N ARG A 588 -28.91 -20.69 -16.06
CA ARG A 588 -28.36 -22.05 -16.05
C ARG A 588 -27.17 -22.18 -17.00
N ASP A 589 -26.40 -23.25 -16.82
CA ASP A 589 -25.37 -23.63 -17.77
C ASP A 589 -26.02 -24.20 -19.04
N PHE A 590 -25.62 -23.68 -20.21
CA PHE A 590 -26.05 -24.16 -21.51
C PHE A 590 -24.92 -24.85 -22.27
N ARG A 591 -23.73 -25.02 -21.67
CA ARG A 591 -22.57 -25.66 -22.32
C ARG A 591 -22.88 -27.08 -22.78
N SER A 592 -23.66 -27.81 -21.98
CA SER A 592 -24.25 -29.10 -22.35
C SER A 592 -25.52 -28.83 -23.15
N LEU A 593 -25.60 -29.44 -24.34
CA LEU A 593 -26.74 -29.34 -25.27
C LEU A 593 -28.07 -29.10 -24.53
N PRO A 594 -28.69 -27.92 -24.67
CA PRO A 594 -29.99 -27.68 -24.05
C PRO A 594 -31.02 -28.63 -24.68
N ILE A 595 -31.81 -29.30 -23.83
CA ILE A 595 -32.88 -30.20 -24.26
C ILE A 595 -33.82 -29.42 -25.19
N PHE A 596 -33.83 -29.76 -26.48
CA PHE A 596 -34.84 -29.29 -27.42
C PHE A 596 -35.90 -30.38 -27.59
N LYS A 597 -37.17 -30.01 -27.42
CA LYS A 597 -38.28 -30.83 -27.91
C LYS A 597 -38.30 -30.73 -29.44
N GLU A 598 -38.02 -31.82 -30.13
CA GLU A 598 -38.48 -31.96 -31.52
C GLU A 598 -40.02 -31.89 -31.52
N VAL A 599 -40.59 -31.20 -32.51
CA VAL A 599 -42.05 -30.95 -32.62
C VAL A 599 -42.87 -32.25 -32.81
N SER A 600 -42.23 -33.43 -32.87
CA SER A 600 -42.89 -34.68 -33.24
C SER A 600 -42.60 -35.92 -32.39
N ASP A 601 -41.86 -35.88 -31.28
CA ASP A 601 -41.58 -37.09 -30.48
C ASP A 601 -41.81 -36.89 -28.96
N ASP A 602 -42.61 -37.78 -28.36
CA ASP A 602 -42.90 -37.86 -26.91
C ASP A 602 -41.80 -38.59 -26.09
N ALA A 603 -40.60 -38.78 -26.66
CA ALA A 603 -39.52 -39.54 -26.03
C ALA A 603 -38.23 -38.71 -25.91
N GLU A 604 -37.80 -38.45 -24.67
CA GLU A 604 -36.46 -37.96 -24.35
C GLU A 604 -35.40 -38.98 -24.82
N LYS A 605 -34.85 -38.78 -26.02
CA LYS A 605 -33.58 -39.43 -26.39
C LYS A 605 -32.46 -38.62 -25.76
N SER A 606 -31.66 -39.24 -24.89
CA SER A 606 -30.47 -38.60 -24.33
C SER A 606 -29.54 -38.20 -25.48
N SER A 607 -29.51 -36.90 -25.79
CA SER A 607 -28.54 -36.35 -26.73
C SER A 607 -27.14 -36.63 -26.19
N THR A 608 -26.25 -37.12 -27.05
CA THR A 608 -24.81 -37.26 -26.78
C THR A 608 -24.26 -36.00 -26.09
N PRO A 609 -23.46 -36.12 -25.01
CA PRO A 609 -22.84 -34.97 -24.37
C PRO A 609 -22.07 -34.12 -25.40
N ASP A 610 -22.35 -32.83 -25.47
CA ASP A 610 -21.56 -31.83 -26.21
C ASP A 610 -21.17 -30.78 -25.17
N ASP A 611 -19.87 -30.60 -24.93
CA ASP A 611 -19.36 -29.54 -24.05
C ASP A 611 -18.93 -28.36 -24.92
N TYR A 612 -19.88 -27.45 -25.18
CA TYR A 612 -19.68 -26.30 -26.06
C TYR A 612 -20.11 -25.01 -25.36
N ALA A 613 -19.18 -24.44 -24.58
CA ALA A 613 -19.39 -23.19 -23.84
C ALA A 613 -19.98 -22.01 -24.65
N PRO A 614 -19.70 -21.84 -25.96
CA PRO A 614 -20.33 -20.76 -26.74
C PRO A 614 -21.85 -20.83 -26.84
N TYR A 615 -22.52 -21.94 -26.51
CA TYR A 615 -23.98 -21.96 -26.33
C TYR A 615 -24.45 -20.94 -25.28
N ASN A 616 -23.67 -20.65 -24.25
CA ASN A 616 -24.06 -19.68 -23.23
C ASN A 616 -24.39 -18.28 -23.80
N LYS A 617 -23.86 -17.92 -24.97
CA LYS A 617 -24.12 -16.62 -25.61
C LYS A 617 -25.57 -16.49 -26.12
N PRO A 618 -26.04 -17.24 -27.13
CA PRO A 618 -27.42 -17.13 -27.62
C PRO A 618 -28.45 -17.47 -26.54
N PHE A 619 -28.24 -18.56 -25.80
CA PHE A 619 -29.23 -19.01 -24.80
C PHE A 619 -29.30 -18.09 -23.59
N GLY A 620 -28.17 -17.54 -23.15
CA GLY A 620 -28.13 -16.58 -22.06
C GLY A 620 -28.77 -15.24 -22.44
N ILE A 621 -28.51 -14.74 -23.66
CA ILE A 621 -29.15 -13.50 -24.15
C ILE A 621 -30.67 -13.69 -24.28
N ARG A 622 -31.13 -14.86 -24.73
CA ARG A 622 -32.57 -15.19 -24.78
C ARG A 622 -33.21 -15.11 -23.40
N ASP A 623 -32.67 -15.84 -22.43
CA ASP A 623 -33.16 -15.85 -21.05
C ASP A 623 -33.19 -14.43 -20.48
N TRP A 624 -32.11 -13.68 -20.66
CA TRP A 624 -32.02 -12.30 -20.21
C TRP A 624 -33.10 -11.40 -20.83
N LEU A 625 -33.36 -11.47 -22.14
CA LEU A 625 -34.41 -10.68 -22.77
C LEU A 625 -35.82 -11.03 -22.26
N GLU A 626 -36.04 -12.28 -21.87
CA GLU A 626 -37.33 -12.78 -21.38
C GLU A 626 -37.55 -12.51 -19.89
N SER A 627 -36.50 -12.60 -19.07
CA SER A 627 -36.60 -12.70 -17.61
C SER A 627 -35.84 -11.62 -16.83
N ALA A 628 -35.14 -10.70 -17.51
CA ALA A 628 -34.38 -9.63 -16.86
C ALA A 628 -35.21 -8.81 -15.86
N ASN A 629 -34.58 -8.51 -14.72
CA ASN A 629 -35.12 -7.62 -13.71
C ASN A 629 -34.04 -6.61 -13.26
N PRO A 630 -34.19 -5.31 -13.58
CA PRO A 630 -35.29 -4.71 -14.31
C PRO A 630 -35.34 -5.18 -15.78
N PRO A 631 -36.52 -5.19 -16.43
CA PRO A 631 -36.63 -5.52 -17.85
C PRO A 631 -35.78 -4.61 -18.73
N VAL A 632 -35.29 -5.15 -19.85
CA VAL A 632 -34.53 -4.39 -20.85
C VAL A 632 -35.44 -3.36 -21.52
N ARG A 633 -35.14 -2.07 -21.32
CA ARG A 633 -35.99 -0.96 -21.80
C ARG A 633 -35.36 -0.19 -22.96
N GLU A 634 -34.04 -0.22 -23.01
CA GLU A 634 -33.21 0.46 -24.00
C GLU A 634 -33.55 -0.07 -25.41
N GLU A 635 -33.57 0.83 -26.40
CA GLU A 635 -33.95 0.49 -27.77
C GLU A 635 -32.81 -0.20 -28.52
N LEU A 636 -31.57 0.15 -28.20
CA LEU A 636 -30.38 -0.38 -28.85
C LEU A 636 -29.62 -1.28 -27.87
N VAL A 637 -29.31 -2.50 -28.31
CA VAL A 637 -28.50 -3.45 -27.57
C VAL A 637 -27.16 -3.61 -28.26
N VAL A 638 -26.07 -3.50 -27.50
CA VAL A 638 -24.71 -3.74 -27.96
C VAL A 638 -24.19 -5.04 -27.35
N VAL A 639 -24.03 -6.07 -28.16
CA VAL A 639 -23.53 -7.37 -27.72
C VAL A 639 -22.01 -7.41 -27.86
N LEU A 640 -21.31 -7.68 -26.75
CA LEU A 640 -19.85 -7.75 -26.62
C LEU A 640 -19.40 -9.17 -26.22
N ASP A 641 -18.09 -9.41 -26.33
CA ASP A 641 -17.42 -10.53 -25.63
C ASP A 641 -16.75 -10.01 -24.34
N PRO A 642 -16.44 -10.88 -23.36
CA PRO A 642 -15.88 -10.45 -22.08
C PRO A 642 -14.44 -9.89 -22.16
N ASP A 643 -13.67 -10.23 -23.20
CA ASP A 643 -12.28 -9.81 -23.41
C ASP A 643 -12.14 -8.47 -24.15
N PHE A 644 -13.19 -7.65 -24.13
CA PHE A 644 -13.18 -6.29 -24.63
C PHE A 644 -12.69 -5.31 -23.56
N LEU A 645 -11.92 -4.30 -23.97
CA LEU A 645 -11.54 -3.17 -23.14
C LEU A 645 -11.90 -1.86 -23.85
N PHE A 646 -12.56 -0.96 -23.12
CA PHE A 646 -12.87 0.37 -23.62
C PHE A 646 -11.66 1.29 -23.51
N ILE A 647 -11.31 1.93 -24.64
CA ILE A 647 -10.31 3.01 -24.70
C ILE A 647 -10.94 4.34 -25.11
N ARG A 648 -12.16 4.32 -25.65
CA ARG A 648 -13.02 5.49 -25.84
C ARG A 648 -14.48 5.05 -25.76
N GLN A 649 -15.38 6.00 -25.55
CA GLN A 649 -16.82 5.73 -25.63
C GLN A 649 -17.20 5.10 -26.98
N PHE A 650 -17.90 3.99 -26.95
CA PHE A 650 -18.62 3.38 -28.07
C PHE A 650 -19.93 4.13 -28.32
N ALA A 651 -20.22 4.44 -29.58
CA ALA A 651 -21.48 5.03 -30.00
C ALA A 651 -21.79 4.66 -31.46
N VAL A 652 -23.09 4.64 -31.75
CA VAL A 652 -23.73 4.44 -33.06
C VAL A 652 -24.84 5.48 -33.20
N ASN A 653 -25.49 5.60 -34.37
CA ASN A 653 -26.47 6.65 -34.65
C ASN A 653 -25.93 8.08 -34.47
N THR A 654 -24.63 8.25 -34.66
CA THR A 654 -23.94 9.52 -34.47
C THR A 654 -23.98 10.42 -35.70
N GLY A 655 -24.28 9.87 -36.88
CA GLY A 655 -24.11 10.58 -38.15
C GLY A 655 -22.63 10.79 -38.49
N GLY A 656 -21.75 9.99 -37.88
CA GLY A 656 -20.31 10.07 -38.07
C GLY A 656 -19.91 9.82 -39.51
N ARG A 657 -18.79 10.42 -39.93
CA ARG A 657 -18.31 10.31 -41.31
C ARG A 657 -17.96 8.84 -41.63
N VAL A 658 -18.52 8.29 -42.69
CA VAL A 658 -18.06 7.00 -43.23
C VAL A 658 -17.03 7.24 -44.32
N SER A 659 -15.91 6.52 -44.27
CA SER A 659 -14.81 6.66 -45.23
C SER A 659 -14.17 5.30 -45.51
N THR A 660 -13.53 5.16 -46.66
CA THR A 660 -12.60 4.05 -46.91
C THR A 660 -11.32 4.25 -46.10
N ALA A 661 -10.57 3.16 -45.87
CA ALA A 661 -9.29 3.21 -45.17
C ALA A 661 -8.26 4.17 -45.82
N LYS A 662 -8.33 4.37 -47.14
CA LYS A 662 -7.47 5.32 -47.87
C LYS A 662 -7.91 6.78 -47.72
N GLY A 663 -9.19 7.02 -47.43
CA GLY A 663 -9.78 8.36 -47.27
C GLY A 663 -9.73 8.90 -45.83
N VAL A 664 -9.09 8.17 -44.90
CA VAL A 664 -8.79 8.67 -43.56
C VAL A 664 -7.58 9.60 -43.67
N ASP A 665 -7.82 10.90 -43.54
CA ASP A 665 -6.80 11.96 -43.55
C ASP A 665 -6.82 12.65 -42.19
N SER A 666 -5.72 12.56 -41.45
CA SER A 666 -5.54 13.13 -40.10
C SER A 666 -4.92 14.52 -40.10
N GLY A 667 -4.72 15.12 -41.28
CA GLY A 667 -4.02 16.40 -41.43
C GLY A 667 -4.89 17.65 -41.26
N ASN A 668 -6.22 17.54 -41.41
CA ASN A 668 -7.09 18.72 -41.47
C ASN A 668 -8.04 18.81 -40.26
N TYR A 669 -7.48 19.30 -39.15
CA TYR A 669 -8.23 19.51 -37.90
C TYR A 669 -9.38 20.51 -38.05
N GLU A 670 -9.32 21.44 -39.01
CA GLU A 670 -10.41 22.39 -39.28
C GLU A 670 -11.64 21.70 -39.87
N ARG A 671 -11.43 20.67 -40.70
CA ARG A 671 -12.50 19.87 -41.30
C ARG A 671 -12.99 18.76 -40.35
N ASP A 672 -12.04 18.08 -39.72
CA ASP A 672 -12.27 16.80 -39.05
C ASP A 672 -12.29 16.91 -37.52
N GLY A 673 -12.14 18.12 -36.96
CA GLY A 673 -12.29 18.41 -35.54
C GLY A 673 -13.68 18.93 -35.16
N GLU A 674 -14.05 18.74 -33.89
CA GLU A 674 -15.21 19.33 -33.21
C GLU A 674 -14.81 19.84 -31.82
N VAL A 675 -15.63 20.72 -31.24
CA VAL A 675 -15.46 21.21 -29.88
C VAL A 675 -16.63 20.72 -29.05
N ILE A 676 -16.37 19.84 -28.09
CA ILE A 676 -17.36 19.39 -27.11
C ILE A 676 -16.91 19.88 -25.74
N GLU A 677 -17.80 20.62 -25.05
CA GLU A 677 -17.53 21.16 -23.71
C GLU A 677 -16.24 22.00 -23.61
N GLY A 678 -15.90 22.72 -24.67
CA GLY A 678 -14.69 23.56 -24.72
C GLY A 678 -13.39 22.79 -25.04
N MET A 679 -13.45 21.46 -25.15
CA MET A 679 -12.32 20.63 -25.58
C MET A 679 -12.41 20.30 -27.07
N ARG A 680 -11.32 20.57 -27.80
CA ARG A 680 -11.17 20.21 -29.21
C ARG A 680 -10.87 18.71 -29.34
N GLN A 681 -11.67 17.98 -30.10
CA GLN A 681 -11.45 16.56 -30.40
C GLN A 681 -11.73 16.24 -31.88
N TYR A 682 -11.28 15.09 -32.38
CA TYR A 682 -11.63 14.64 -33.73
C TYR A 682 -13.07 14.14 -33.78
N LYS A 683 -13.80 14.51 -34.83
CA LYS A 683 -15.13 13.96 -35.13
C LYS A 683 -15.03 12.45 -35.31
N ARG A 684 -16.04 11.75 -34.79
CA ARG A 684 -16.17 10.31 -34.96
C ARG A 684 -16.28 9.95 -36.44
N PHE A 685 -15.57 8.89 -36.84
CA PHE A 685 -15.66 8.33 -38.19
C PHE A 685 -15.64 6.81 -38.16
N PHE A 686 -16.14 6.23 -39.24
CA PHE A 686 -16.22 4.79 -39.44
C PHE A 686 -15.49 4.41 -40.72
N VAL A 687 -14.74 3.31 -40.66
CA VAL A 687 -13.99 2.77 -41.79
C VAL A 687 -14.79 1.65 -42.40
N TYR A 688 -15.18 1.85 -43.65
CA TYR A 688 -15.99 0.92 -44.42
C TYR A 688 -15.20 0.42 -45.63
N ALA A 689 -15.10 -0.90 -45.77
CA ALA A 689 -14.45 -1.59 -46.88
C ALA A 689 -15.42 -2.42 -47.73
N GLY A 690 -16.74 -2.25 -47.55
CA GLY A 690 -17.74 -2.96 -48.36
C GLY A 690 -17.98 -2.30 -49.71
N SER A 691 -19.02 -2.75 -50.39
CA SER A 691 -19.32 -2.41 -51.79
C SER A 691 -20.39 -1.32 -51.99
N ARG A 692 -21.04 -0.84 -50.93
CA ARG A 692 -22.15 0.11 -50.98
C ARG A 692 -21.69 1.57 -50.98
N GLU A 693 -22.42 2.44 -51.69
CA GLU A 693 -22.09 3.87 -51.82
C GLU A 693 -22.67 4.74 -50.68
N ASN A 694 -23.90 4.48 -50.22
CA ASN A 694 -24.57 5.26 -49.17
C ASN A 694 -24.62 4.45 -47.86
N VAL A 695 -23.59 4.62 -47.03
CA VAL A 695 -23.41 3.88 -45.78
C VAL A 695 -23.34 4.86 -44.61
N SER A 696 -24.00 4.53 -43.51
CA SER A 696 -23.99 5.29 -42.25
C SER A 696 -23.88 4.34 -41.05
N ASP A 697 -23.63 4.89 -39.87
CA ASP A 697 -23.63 4.17 -38.59
C ASP A 697 -25.03 3.99 -37.99
N THR A 698 -26.06 4.03 -38.84
CA THR A 698 -27.46 3.98 -38.44
C THR A 698 -27.87 2.56 -38.06
N VAL A 699 -28.48 2.42 -36.89
CA VAL A 699 -29.08 1.22 -36.32
C VAL A 699 -30.58 1.50 -36.14
N THR A 700 -31.39 0.76 -36.88
CA THR A 700 -32.86 0.86 -36.90
C THR A 700 -33.43 -0.53 -37.19
N SER A 701 -34.74 -0.75 -37.07
CA SER A 701 -35.32 -2.07 -37.38
C SER A 701 -34.90 -2.60 -38.76
N GLY A 702 -34.29 -3.78 -38.79
CA GLY A 702 -33.75 -4.44 -39.99
C GLY A 702 -32.35 -3.99 -40.41
N VAL A 703 -31.74 -3.01 -39.73
CA VAL A 703 -30.38 -2.50 -40.01
C VAL A 703 -29.57 -2.45 -38.71
N ALA A 704 -28.52 -3.25 -38.65
CA ALA A 704 -27.60 -3.32 -37.52
C ALA A 704 -26.21 -2.78 -37.89
N VAL A 705 -25.35 -2.54 -36.90
CA VAL A 705 -23.94 -2.22 -37.10
C VAL A 705 -23.10 -3.32 -36.44
N ALA A 706 -22.04 -3.77 -37.10
CA ALA A 706 -21.14 -4.76 -36.52
C ALA A 706 -19.70 -4.60 -36.95
N GLN A 707 -18.79 -5.25 -36.22
CA GLN A 707 -17.41 -5.37 -36.66
C GLN A 707 -17.35 -6.35 -37.84
N ARG A 708 -16.59 -5.97 -38.87
CA ARG A 708 -16.34 -6.82 -40.03
C ARG A 708 -15.47 -8.04 -39.67
N TRP A 709 -15.88 -9.22 -40.13
CA TRP A 709 -15.21 -10.52 -39.95
C TRP A 709 -15.16 -11.31 -41.27
N SER A 710 -15.02 -10.60 -42.38
CA SER A 710 -15.18 -11.16 -43.72
C SER A 710 -14.10 -12.17 -44.09
N GLU A 711 -12.86 -11.97 -43.63
CA GLU A 711 -11.75 -12.89 -43.90
C GLU A 711 -11.87 -14.21 -43.14
N TYR A 712 -12.57 -14.21 -42.00
CA TYR A 712 -12.71 -15.40 -41.14
C TYR A 712 -14.00 -16.18 -41.41
N LEU A 713 -15.12 -15.47 -41.53
CA LEU A 713 -16.44 -16.10 -41.70
C LEU A 713 -16.82 -16.20 -43.18
N GLY A 714 -16.44 -15.23 -44.01
CA GLY A 714 -16.74 -15.20 -45.44
C GLY A 714 -18.17 -15.60 -45.75
N THR A 715 -18.33 -16.65 -46.58
CA THR A 715 -19.64 -17.24 -46.91
C THR A 715 -19.95 -18.51 -46.11
N ALA A 716 -19.12 -18.90 -45.16
CA ALA A 716 -19.15 -20.22 -44.52
C ALA A 716 -20.49 -20.54 -43.84
N ALA A 717 -21.18 -19.53 -43.30
CA ALA A 717 -22.49 -19.72 -42.69
C ALA A 717 -23.52 -20.24 -43.70
N PHE A 718 -23.43 -19.81 -44.96
CA PHE A 718 -24.39 -20.08 -46.03
C PHE A 718 -24.07 -21.34 -46.84
N GLU A 719 -22.87 -21.89 -46.69
CA GLU A 719 -22.48 -23.15 -47.32
C GLU A 719 -23.33 -24.32 -46.79
N ASN A 720 -23.96 -25.05 -47.72
CA ASN A 720 -24.87 -26.15 -47.41
C ASN A 720 -25.92 -25.80 -46.33
N SER A 721 -26.37 -24.54 -46.30
CA SER A 721 -27.26 -24.03 -45.25
C SER A 721 -28.73 -24.40 -45.46
N SER A 722 -29.13 -24.91 -46.64
CA SER A 722 -30.53 -25.19 -46.97
C SER A 722 -31.23 -26.17 -46.04
N SER A 723 -30.50 -27.08 -45.38
CA SER A 723 -31.05 -28.01 -44.39
C SER A 723 -31.27 -27.37 -43.01
N ILE A 724 -30.69 -26.19 -42.76
CA ILE A 724 -30.76 -25.45 -41.50
C ILE A 724 -31.67 -24.22 -41.65
N CYS A 725 -31.48 -23.47 -42.73
CA CYS A 725 -32.24 -22.28 -43.08
C CYS A 725 -32.54 -22.30 -44.59
N PRO A 726 -33.68 -22.87 -45.02
CA PRO A 726 -34.08 -22.90 -46.42
C PRO A 726 -34.21 -21.50 -47.05
N GLU A 727 -34.63 -20.50 -46.27
CA GLU A 727 -34.74 -19.11 -46.73
C GLU A 727 -33.37 -18.49 -47.01
N CYS A 728 -32.36 -18.86 -46.23
CA CYS A 728 -31.00 -18.36 -46.35
C CYS A 728 -30.30 -18.84 -47.63
N ALA A 729 -30.78 -19.92 -48.26
CA ALA A 729 -30.27 -20.40 -49.55
C ALA A 729 -30.49 -19.39 -50.69
N LYS A 730 -31.38 -18.40 -50.49
CA LYS A 730 -31.63 -17.31 -51.44
C LYS A 730 -30.63 -16.15 -51.31
N VAL A 731 -29.85 -16.11 -50.23
CA VAL A 731 -28.85 -15.07 -50.00
C VAL A 731 -27.69 -15.29 -50.96
N SER A 732 -27.38 -14.26 -51.76
CA SER A 732 -26.27 -14.34 -52.70
C SER A 732 -24.93 -14.40 -51.94
N LYS A 733 -23.89 -14.97 -52.54
CA LYS A 733 -22.55 -14.96 -51.94
C LYS A 733 -22.04 -13.54 -51.65
N ALA A 734 -22.42 -12.58 -52.50
CA ALA A 734 -22.08 -11.17 -52.30
C ALA A 734 -22.79 -10.60 -51.06
N ASP A 735 -24.09 -10.85 -50.90
CA ASP A 735 -24.85 -10.39 -49.74
C ASP A 735 -24.40 -11.08 -48.44
N ALA A 736 -24.09 -12.38 -48.51
CA ALA A 736 -23.52 -13.13 -47.39
C ALA A 736 -22.25 -12.47 -46.85
N ALA A 737 -21.31 -12.11 -47.74
CA ALA A 737 -20.07 -11.45 -47.36
C ALA A 737 -20.26 -9.98 -46.94
N GLU A 738 -21.17 -9.24 -47.58
CA GLU A 738 -21.41 -7.82 -47.34
C GLU A 738 -22.12 -7.55 -46.01
N TYR A 739 -23.16 -8.34 -45.69
CA TYR A 739 -24.07 -8.04 -44.57
C TYR A 739 -23.96 -9.00 -43.40
N PHE A 740 -23.49 -10.24 -43.59
CA PHE A 740 -23.66 -11.30 -42.59
C PHE A 740 -22.33 -11.92 -42.13
N ALA A 741 -21.19 -11.55 -42.70
CA ALA A 741 -19.87 -11.98 -42.23
C ALA A 741 -19.40 -11.08 -41.06
N VAL A 742 -20.06 -11.22 -39.91
CA VAL A 742 -19.97 -10.30 -38.78
C VAL A 742 -19.53 -10.95 -37.48
N GLY A 743 -18.84 -10.19 -36.65
CA GLY A 743 -18.49 -10.54 -35.28
C GLY A 743 -18.72 -9.37 -34.32
N PRO A 744 -18.61 -9.59 -33.00
CA PRO A 744 -18.83 -8.53 -32.02
C PRO A 744 -17.77 -7.42 -32.13
N PRO A 745 -18.08 -6.17 -31.72
CA PRO A 745 -19.37 -5.73 -31.19
C PRO A 745 -20.49 -5.72 -32.24
N TYR A 746 -21.70 -6.09 -31.83
CA TYR A 746 -22.92 -5.95 -32.63
C TYR A 746 -23.84 -4.91 -31.98
N ALA A 747 -24.18 -3.83 -32.68
CA ALA A 747 -25.20 -2.88 -32.27
C ALA A 747 -26.49 -3.15 -33.07
N ILE A 748 -27.55 -3.53 -32.37
CA ILE A 748 -28.80 -4.01 -32.96
C ILE A 748 -29.99 -3.47 -32.16
N THR A 749 -31.14 -3.27 -32.80
CA THR A 749 -32.35 -2.91 -32.06
C THR A 749 -32.80 -4.06 -31.18
N ARG A 750 -33.30 -3.77 -29.98
CA ARG A 750 -33.88 -4.77 -29.07
C ARG A 750 -34.97 -5.59 -29.77
N LYS A 751 -35.77 -4.95 -30.62
CA LYS A 751 -36.82 -5.60 -31.41
C LYS A 751 -36.26 -6.66 -32.35
N ASP A 752 -35.26 -6.32 -33.15
CA ASP A 752 -34.65 -7.28 -34.09
C ASP A 752 -33.92 -8.41 -33.35
N LEU A 753 -33.21 -8.06 -32.27
CA LEU A 753 -32.51 -9.04 -31.44
C LEU A 753 -33.49 -10.05 -30.82
N THR A 754 -34.61 -9.58 -30.26
CA THR A 754 -35.67 -10.46 -29.74
C THR A 754 -36.26 -11.34 -30.85
N GLN A 755 -36.49 -10.77 -32.03
CA GLN A 755 -37.11 -11.51 -33.14
C GLN A 755 -36.23 -12.66 -33.65
N LEU A 756 -34.91 -12.47 -33.72
CA LEU A 756 -34.00 -13.49 -34.24
C LEU A 756 -33.52 -14.52 -33.22
N MET A 757 -33.84 -14.34 -31.93
CA MET A 757 -33.19 -15.07 -30.84
C MET A 757 -33.44 -16.59 -30.86
N ASP A 758 -34.67 -17.01 -31.10
CA ASP A 758 -35.01 -18.44 -31.17
C ASP A 758 -34.32 -19.15 -32.33
N ASP A 759 -34.24 -18.47 -33.48
CA ASP A 759 -33.51 -18.98 -34.64
C ASP A 759 -32.00 -18.97 -34.39
N TYR A 760 -31.46 -17.96 -33.70
CA TYR A 760 -30.05 -17.93 -33.33
C TYR A 760 -29.68 -19.09 -32.40
N CYS A 761 -30.49 -19.37 -31.38
CA CYS A 761 -30.35 -20.57 -30.54
C CYS A 761 -30.40 -21.86 -31.36
N SER A 762 -31.44 -22.05 -32.18
CA SER A 762 -31.66 -23.27 -32.95
C SER A 762 -30.57 -23.49 -34.01
N MET A 763 -30.25 -22.47 -34.79
CA MET A 763 -29.27 -22.55 -35.88
C MET A 763 -27.85 -22.73 -35.36
N THR A 764 -27.54 -22.24 -34.15
CA THR A 764 -26.25 -22.53 -33.51
C THR A 764 -26.08 -24.03 -33.25
N VAL A 765 -27.11 -24.71 -32.72
CA VAL A 765 -27.09 -26.16 -32.50
C VAL A 765 -27.00 -26.93 -33.81
N LEU A 766 -27.84 -26.56 -34.79
CA LEU A 766 -27.85 -27.23 -36.09
C LEU A 766 -26.53 -27.05 -36.85
N LYS A 767 -25.90 -25.89 -36.76
CA LYS A 767 -24.56 -25.67 -37.33
C LYS A 767 -23.49 -26.46 -36.58
N ARG A 768 -23.58 -26.52 -35.26
CA ARG A 768 -22.67 -27.33 -34.43
C ARG A 768 -22.71 -28.80 -34.83
N ASP A 769 -23.90 -29.36 -35.05
CA ASP A 769 -24.08 -30.73 -35.55
C ASP A 769 -23.59 -30.90 -37.00
N GLN A 770 -23.92 -29.96 -37.91
CA GLN A 770 -23.44 -29.99 -39.30
C GLN A 770 -21.91 -30.00 -39.38
N MET A 771 -21.25 -29.27 -38.47
CA MET A 771 -19.79 -29.19 -38.35
C MET A 771 -19.20 -30.30 -37.48
N LYS A 772 -19.93 -31.40 -37.30
CA LYS A 772 -19.51 -32.60 -36.55
C LYS A 772 -19.06 -32.33 -35.11
N ARG A 773 -19.52 -31.22 -34.52
CA ARG A 773 -19.15 -30.78 -33.16
C ARG A 773 -17.63 -30.58 -32.95
N GLU A 774 -16.89 -30.29 -34.00
CA GLU A 774 -15.45 -29.99 -33.91
C GLU A 774 -15.18 -28.48 -34.00
N HIS A 775 -16.06 -27.74 -34.67
CA HIS A 775 -15.81 -26.35 -35.02
C HIS A 775 -16.26 -25.36 -33.93
N TRP A 776 -15.34 -24.47 -33.53
CA TRP A 776 -15.56 -23.52 -32.43
C TRP A 776 -16.46 -22.33 -32.81
N MET A 777 -16.51 -21.94 -34.09
CA MET A 777 -17.29 -20.78 -34.57
C MET A 777 -18.78 -21.07 -34.86
N SER A 778 -19.31 -22.23 -34.43
CA SER A 778 -20.68 -22.65 -34.78
C SER A 778 -21.75 -21.63 -34.32
N GLU A 779 -21.52 -20.97 -33.18
CA GLU A 779 -22.32 -19.86 -32.68
C GLU A 779 -22.37 -18.66 -33.65
N MET A 780 -21.22 -18.14 -34.09
CA MET A 780 -21.18 -16.99 -35.01
C MET A 780 -21.84 -17.32 -36.38
N LEU A 781 -21.68 -18.55 -36.86
CA LEU A 781 -22.35 -19.02 -38.09
C LEU A 781 -23.87 -19.11 -37.90
N GLY A 782 -24.33 -19.55 -36.72
CA GLY A 782 -25.74 -19.55 -36.33
C GLY A 782 -26.32 -18.14 -36.27
N TYR A 783 -25.61 -17.18 -35.69
CA TYR A 783 -26.01 -15.77 -35.68
C TYR A 783 -26.20 -15.21 -37.09
N SER A 784 -25.22 -15.47 -37.97
CA SER A 784 -25.24 -15.00 -39.36
C SER A 784 -26.46 -15.52 -40.13
N LEU A 785 -26.82 -16.78 -39.95
CA LEU A 785 -28.02 -17.37 -40.55
C LEU A 785 -29.32 -16.81 -39.96
N ALA A 786 -29.38 -16.64 -38.64
CA ALA A 786 -30.56 -16.09 -37.98
C ALA A 786 -30.82 -14.64 -38.43
N ALA A 787 -29.77 -13.80 -38.46
CA ALA A 787 -29.86 -12.44 -38.98
C ALA A 787 -30.34 -12.42 -40.44
N ALA A 788 -29.84 -13.33 -41.28
CA ALA A 788 -30.25 -13.45 -42.67
C ALA A 788 -31.71 -13.87 -42.84
N LYS A 789 -32.18 -14.85 -42.06
CA LYS A 789 -33.58 -15.30 -42.06
C LYS A 789 -34.55 -14.16 -41.71
N HIS A 790 -34.16 -13.32 -40.76
CA HIS A 790 -34.97 -12.17 -40.30
C HIS A 790 -34.70 -10.88 -41.07
N ASN A 791 -33.88 -10.92 -42.12
CA ASN A 791 -33.52 -9.77 -42.94
C ASN A 791 -32.94 -8.60 -42.13
N VAL A 792 -32.16 -8.91 -41.08
CA VAL A 792 -31.42 -7.93 -40.27
C VAL A 792 -30.04 -7.77 -40.89
N LYS A 793 -29.88 -6.73 -41.72
CA LYS A 793 -28.64 -6.51 -42.48
C LYS A 793 -27.66 -5.65 -41.69
N HIS A 794 -26.40 -6.07 -41.60
CA HIS A 794 -25.39 -5.27 -40.91
C HIS A 794 -24.65 -4.30 -41.84
N THR A 795 -24.42 -3.10 -41.35
CA THR A 795 -23.32 -2.25 -41.79
C THR A 795 -22.06 -2.65 -41.03
N THR A 796 -21.09 -3.15 -41.78
CA THR A 796 -19.86 -3.72 -41.23
C THR A 796 -18.73 -2.70 -41.29
N PHE A 797 -18.12 -2.39 -40.15
CA PHE A 797 -17.01 -1.45 -40.07
C PHE A 797 -15.73 -2.14 -39.58
N ASP A 798 -14.60 -1.61 -40.03
CA ASP A 798 -13.26 -2.15 -39.75
C ASP A 798 -12.67 -1.58 -38.44
N ASN A 799 -13.26 -0.50 -37.91
CA ASN A 799 -12.73 0.28 -36.78
C ASN A 799 -13.68 0.37 -35.56
N LEU A 800 -14.49 -0.65 -35.28
CA LEU A 800 -15.25 -0.71 -34.01
C LEU A 800 -14.42 -1.30 -32.88
N ALA A 801 -13.50 -2.22 -33.19
CA ALA A 801 -12.60 -2.84 -32.22
C ALA A 801 -11.30 -3.30 -32.85
N LEU A 802 -10.18 -3.12 -32.14
CA LEU A 802 -8.86 -3.62 -32.54
C LEU A 802 -8.62 -5.01 -31.97
N GLY A 803 -8.55 -6.03 -32.81
CA GLY A 803 -8.39 -7.43 -32.41
C GLY A 803 -7.20 -8.14 -33.05
N ASN A 804 -6.24 -7.39 -33.60
CA ASN A 804 -5.12 -7.88 -34.41
C ASN A 804 -5.57 -8.82 -35.55
N LYS A 805 -6.68 -8.50 -36.22
CA LYS A 805 -7.24 -9.31 -37.30
C LYS A 805 -7.09 -8.63 -38.66
N ALA A 806 -7.14 -9.41 -39.73
CA ALA A 806 -6.95 -8.91 -41.10
C ALA A 806 -7.96 -7.82 -41.50
N ASP A 807 -9.21 -7.93 -41.02
CA ASP A 807 -10.27 -6.93 -41.27
C ASP A 807 -10.12 -5.64 -40.43
N ASP A 808 -9.12 -5.52 -39.55
CA ASP A 808 -8.96 -4.33 -38.71
C ASP A 808 -8.46 -3.11 -39.50
N TYR A 809 -9.00 -1.94 -39.18
CA TYR A 809 -8.39 -0.69 -39.60
C TYR A 809 -7.12 -0.40 -38.79
N THR A 810 -5.97 -0.53 -39.45
CA THR A 810 -4.64 -0.33 -38.84
C THR A 810 -3.94 0.94 -39.30
N GLY A 811 -4.54 1.70 -40.23
CA GLY A 811 -3.90 2.86 -40.87
C GLY A 811 -3.43 3.94 -39.89
N PHE A 812 -4.09 4.04 -38.73
CA PHE A 812 -3.76 5.02 -37.69
C PHE A 812 -2.31 4.90 -37.18
N VAL A 813 -1.72 3.70 -37.11
CA VAL A 813 -0.35 3.55 -36.59
C VAL A 813 0.69 4.26 -37.46
N SER A 814 0.42 4.39 -38.76
CA SER A 814 1.32 5.07 -39.72
C SER A 814 1.34 6.58 -39.54
N ILE A 815 0.27 7.17 -39.02
CA ILE A 815 0.11 8.62 -38.82
C ILE A 815 0.40 9.06 -37.37
N MET A 816 0.65 8.11 -36.46
CA MET A 816 0.98 8.39 -35.07
C MET A 816 2.30 9.15 -34.92
N LYS A 817 2.22 10.31 -34.27
CA LYS A 817 3.40 11.15 -33.96
C LYS A 817 4.09 10.71 -32.67
N GLY A 818 3.33 10.40 -31.62
CA GLY A 818 3.84 10.00 -30.31
C GLY A 818 4.29 8.54 -30.23
N ASN A 819 5.02 8.22 -29.16
CA ASN A 819 5.44 6.86 -28.84
C ASN A 819 4.46 6.24 -27.82
N PRO A 820 3.61 5.26 -28.20
CA PRO A 820 2.65 4.62 -27.32
C PRO A 820 3.29 3.80 -26.18
N CYS A 821 4.61 3.58 -26.18
CA CYS A 821 5.33 2.86 -25.12
C CYS A 821 6.19 3.79 -24.22
N GLU A 822 6.13 5.11 -24.43
CA GLU A 822 6.98 6.07 -23.70
C GLU A 822 6.57 6.23 -22.23
N ASP A 823 5.33 6.66 -21.99
CA ASP A 823 4.75 6.75 -20.65
C ASP A 823 4.36 5.34 -20.18
N PRO A 824 4.80 4.84 -19.02
CA PRO A 824 4.48 3.47 -18.59
C PRO A 824 3.05 3.29 -18.05
N VAL A 825 2.28 4.37 -17.86
CA VAL A 825 0.97 4.40 -17.21
C VAL A 825 -0.13 4.91 -18.14
N THR A 826 0.13 5.99 -18.88
CA THR A 826 -0.89 6.65 -19.71
C THR A 826 -0.88 6.11 -21.14
N PRO A 827 -2.00 5.54 -21.64
CA PRO A 827 -2.11 5.12 -23.03
C PRO A 827 -2.24 6.32 -23.97
N ILE A 828 -1.57 6.26 -25.12
CA ILE A 828 -1.77 7.24 -26.20
C ILE A 828 -2.87 6.70 -27.10
N ILE A 829 -4.02 7.37 -27.12
CA ILE A 829 -5.21 6.93 -27.87
C ILE A 829 -5.48 7.94 -28.98
N PRO A 830 -4.95 7.72 -30.20
CA PRO A 830 -5.17 8.65 -31.31
C PRO A 830 -6.66 8.71 -31.69
N GLY A 831 -7.10 9.83 -32.27
CA GLY A 831 -8.50 10.03 -32.69
C GLY A 831 -8.99 8.93 -33.63
N GLU A 832 -8.07 8.37 -34.40
CA GLU A 832 -8.28 7.37 -35.42
C GLU A 832 -8.24 5.92 -34.93
N ALA A 833 -7.85 5.68 -33.67
CA ALA A 833 -7.95 4.36 -33.06
C ALA A 833 -9.42 3.98 -32.84
N PRO A 834 -9.77 2.68 -32.98
CA PRO A 834 -11.09 2.19 -32.63
C PRO A 834 -11.38 2.39 -31.13
N PRO A 835 -12.66 2.49 -30.72
CA PRO A 835 -13.03 2.74 -29.33
C PRO A 835 -12.76 1.56 -28.39
N LEU A 836 -12.60 0.36 -28.94
CA LEU A 836 -12.44 -0.88 -28.20
C LEU A 836 -11.14 -1.61 -28.59
N LEU A 837 -10.53 -2.27 -27.61
CA LEU A 837 -9.56 -3.35 -27.81
C LEU A 837 -10.28 -4.69 -27.61
N HIS A 838 -9.92 -5.69 -28.41
CA HIS A 838 -10.48 -7.04 -28.34
C HIS A 838 -9.35 -8.06 -28.16
N GLY A 839 -9.34 -8.78 -27.03
CA GLY A 839 -8.31 -9.76 -26.68
C GLY A 839 -8.34 -11.08 -27.48
N CYS A 840 -8.95 -11.10 -28.66
CA CYS A 840 -9.14 -12.32 -29.46
C CYS A 840 -7.82 -12.94 -29.93
N HIS A 841 -6.89 -12.13 -30.41
CA HIS A 841 -5.54 -12.55 -30.82
C HIS A 841 -4.48 -11.91 -29.93
N ALA A 842 -3.28 -12.50 -29.93
CA ALA A 842 -2.14 -11.95 -29.22
C ALA A 842 -1.59 -10.72 -29.94
N TYR A 843 -1.08 -9.76 -29.17
CA TYR A 843 -0.14 -8.76 -29.67
C TYR A 843 1.28 -9.11 -29.25
N GLU A 844 2.27 -8.98 -30.14
CA GLU A 844 3.65 -9.42 -29.90
C GLU A 844 4.72 -8.46 -30.43
N ALA A 845 5.66 -8.04 -29.59
CA ALA A 845 6.75 -7.17 -30.00
C ALA A 845 8.06 -7.47 -29.25
N ASP A 846 9.18 -7.04 -29.82
CA ASP A 846 10.51 -7.19 -29.22
C ASP A 846 11.05 -5.81 -28.78
N ASP A 847 11.81 -5.79 -27.67
CA ASP A 847 12.60 -4.63 -27.27
C ASP A 847 14.04 -4.68 -27.82
N ASP A 848 14.83 -3.63 -27.56
CA ASP A 848 16.22 -3.48 -28.00
C ASP A 848 17.21 -4.42 -27.28
N ARG A 849 16.77 -5.08 -26.20
CA ARG A 849 17.52 -6.15 -25.52
C ARG A 849 17.20 -7.53 -26.09
N GLY A 850 16.21 -7.63 -26.99
CA GLY A 850 15.70 -8.89 -27.53
C GLY A 850 14.70 -9.59 -26.61
N LEU A 851 14.14 -8.89 -25.62
CA LEU A 851 13.06 -9.43 -24.80
C LEU A 851 11.73 -9.36 -25.55
N LYS A 852 10.97 -10.46 -25.48
CA LYS A 852 9.64 -10.57 -26.07
C LYS A 852 8.57 -10.02 -25.14
N TRP A 853 7.71 -9.18 -25.68
CA TRP A 853 6.54 -8.61 -25.04
C TRP A 853 5.30 -9.16 -25.70
N VAL A 854 4.35 -9.64 -24.89
CA VAL A 854 3.09 -10.19 -25.38
C VAL A 854 1.93 -9.66 -24.54
N PHE A 855 0.81 -9.38 -25.20
CA PHE A 855 -0.48 -9.22 -24.54
C PHE A 855 -1.44 -10.24 -25.13
N TYR A 856 -1.88 -11.20 -24.32
CA TYR A 856 -2.82 -12.22 -24.77
C TYR A 856 -3.66 -12.73 -23.61
N LYS A 857 -4.99 -12.79 -23.79
CA LYS A 857 -5.91 -13.21 -22.73
C LYS A 857 -5.56 -14.58 -22.16
N GLN A 858 -5.14 -15.53 -22.99
CA GLN A 858 -4.80 -16.91 -22.56
C GLN A 858 -3.49 -17.00 -21.75
N LEU A 859 -2.75 -15.90 -21.58
CA LEU A 859 -1.55 -15.86 -20.71
C LEU A 859 -1.82 -15.11 -19.39
N MET A 860 -3.00 -14.51 -19.25
CA MET A 860 -3.36 -13.75 -18.06
C MET A 860 -3.61 -14.65 -16.85
N PRO A 861 -2.96 -14.40 -15.71
CA PRO A 861 -3.24 -15.09 -14.45
C PRO A 861 -4.67 -14.84 -13.95
N ASN A 862 -5.23 -15.81 -13.22
CA ASN A 862 -6.58 -15.67 -12.67
C ASN A 862 -6.63 -14.68 -11.48
N ASP A 863 -5.57 -14.58 -10.69
CA ASP A 863 -5.57 -13.79 -9.45
C ASP A 863 -5.07 -12.34 -9.63
N MET A 864 -5.04 -11.82 -10.86
CA MET A 864 -4.52 -10.47 -11.15
C MET A 864 -5.20 -9.35 -10.33
N PHE A 865 -6.46 -9.54 -9.98
CA PHE A 865 -7.29 -8.59 -9.23
C PHE A 865 -7.09 -8.66 -7.71
N ALA A 866 -6.34 -9.63 -7.19
CA ALA A 866 -6.01 -9.67 -5.77
C ALA A 866 -5.12 -8.49 -5.35
N CYS A 867 -5.25 -8.04 -4.10
CA CYS A 867 -4.54 -6.88 -3.59
C CYS A 867 -3.01 -7.01 -3.69
N ASP A 868 -2.48 -8.23 -3.52
CA ASP A 868 -1.04 -8.46 -3.46
C ASP A 868 -0.40 -8.78 -4.82
N SER A 869 -1.20 -9.10 -5.84
CA SER A 869 -0.71 -9.41 -7.19
C SER A 869 -0.02 -8.21 -7.83
N TRP A 870 1.08 -8.47 -8.55
CA TRP A 870 1.74 -7.49 -9.39
C TRP A 870 0.81 -6.90 -10.45
N LEU A 871 1.15 -5.68 -10.88
CA LEU A 871 0.64 -5.13 -12.13
C LEU A 871 1.48 -5.65 -13.31
N LEU A 872 0.91 -5.61 -14.51
CA LEU A 872 1.65 -5.96 -15.72
C LEU A 872 2.82 -4.98 -15.93
N ALA A 873 3.98 -5.50 -16.31
CA ALA A 873 5.14 -4.69 -16.66
C ALA A 873 4.84 -3.88 -17.92
N ALA A 874 5.20 -2.59 -17.89
CA ALA A 874 5.08 -1.73 -19.06
C ALA A 874 6.25 -2.01 -20.02
N PRO A 875 5.99 -2.21 -21.34
CA PRO A 875 7.06 -2.34 -22.32
C PRO A 875 7.86 -1.04 -22.44
N PRO A 876 9.18 -1.11 -22.71
CA PRO A 876 10.01 0.06 -22.85
C PRO A 876 9.73 0.84 -24.13
N ALA A 877 10.11 2.11 -24.16
CA ALA A 877 9.99 3.00 -25.32
C ALA A 877 10.65 2.44 -26.59
N SER A 878 11.65 1.56 -26.43
CA SER A 878 12.36 0.91 -27.54
C SER A 878 11.47 -0.02 -28.38
N VAL A 879 10.44 -0.63 -27.79
CA VAL A 879 9.48 -1.51 -28.50
C VAL A 879 8.84 -0.80 -29.69
N TRP A 880 8.28 0.38 -29.47
CA TRP A 880 7.72 1.19 -30.57
C TRP A 880 8.79 1.75 -31.48
N THR A 881 9.94 2.16 -30.93
CA THR A 881 11.03 2.75 -31.72
C THR A 881 11.55 1.77 -32.76
N LEU A 882 11.71 0.50 -32.41
CA LEU A 882 12.10 -0.57 -33.33
C LEU A 882 11.02 -0.85 -34.37
N ALA A 883 9.75 -0.96 -33.94
CA ALA A 883 8.63 -1.16 -34.84
C ALA A 883 8.51 -0.03 -35.87
N LYS A 884 8.60 1.23 -35.45
CA LYS A 884 8.55 2.41 -36.32
C LYS A 884 9.72 2.48 -37.30
N ARG A 885 10.94 2.08 -36.87
CA ARG A 885 12.12 2.01 -37.75
C ARG A 885 11.95 0.97 -38.87
N SER A 886 11.26 -0.14 -38.59
CA SER A 886 11.01 -1.19 -39.59
C SER A 886 10.12 -0.73 -40.75
N ARG A 887 9.29 0.30 -40.53
CA ARG A 887 8.22 0.76 -41.45
C ARG A 887 7.19 -0.32 -41.81
N ASP A 888 7.19 -1.43 -41.09
CA ASP A 888 6.20 -2.49 -41.20
C ASP A 888 4.97 -2.14 -40.37
N LYS A 889 3.83 -1.97 -41.05
CA LYS A 889 2.56 -1.60 -40.41
C LYS A 889 2.09 -2.64 -39.40
N GLN A 890 2.32 -3.92 -39.67
CA GLN A 890 1.94 -4.99 -38.75
C GLN A 890 2.78 -4.88 -37.48
N ARG A 891 4.11 -4.76 -37.59
CA ARG A 891 4.97 -4.59 -36.40
C ARG A 891 4.62 -3.35 -35.58
N MET A 892 4.25 -2.25 -36.24
CA MET A 892 3.77 -1.05 -35.57
C MET A 892 2.43 -1.30 -34.85
N LEU A 893 1.50 -2.00 -35.48
CA LEU A 893 0.24 -2.41 -34.86
C LEU A 893 0.47 -3.28 -33.63
N GLU A 894 1.34 -4.28 -33.73
CA GLU A 894 1.70 -5.17 -32.62
C GLU A 894 2.25 -4.37 -31.44
N ALA A 895 3.23 -3.49 -31.68
CA ALA A 895 3.82 -2.63 -30.65
C ALA A 895 2.78 -1.71 -30.00
N TYR A 896 1.89 -1.10 -30.79
CA TYR A 896 0.78 -0.29 -30.27
C TYR A 896 -0.17 -1.13 -29.41
N GLY A 897 -0.55 -2.32 -29.89
CA GLY A 897 -1.47 -3.23 -29.23
C GLY A 897 -0.94 -3.71 -27.89
N VAL A 898 0.33 -4.14 -27.82
CA VAL A 898 0.99 -4.52 -26.55
C VAL A 898 1.01 -3.34 -25.59
N CYS A 899 1.56 -2.20 -26.00
CA CYS A 899 1.75 -1.06 -25.10
C CYS A 899 0.42 -0.46 -24.62
N THR A 900 -0.60 -0.40 -25.48
CA THR A 900 -1.90 0.17 -25.12
C THR A 900 -2.71 -0.81 -24.26
N SER A 901 -2.78 -2.09 -24.62
CA SER A 901 -3.59 -3.07 -23.90
C SER A 901 -3.09 -3.30 -22.48
N ILE A 902 -1.77 -3.39 -22.28
CA ILE A 902 -1.16 -3.52 -20.94
C ILE A 902 -1.54 -2.34 -20.05
N LYS A 903 -1.46 -1.11 -20.57
CA LYS A 903 -1.77 0.11 -19.80
C LYS A 903 -3.24 0.18 -19.43
N VAL A 904 -4.13 -0.08 -20.38
CA VAL A 904 -5.59 -0.06 -20.16
C VAL A 904 -5.99 -1.15 -19.16
N PHE A 905 -5.37 -2.33 -19.24
CA PHE A 905 -5.58 -3.39 -18.27
C PHE A 905 -5.08 -3.01 -16.87
N ASN A 906 -3.86 -2.46 -16.76
CA ASN A 906 -3.33 -1.97 -15.48
C ASN A 906 -4.20 -0.87 -14.88
N GLN A 907 -4.76 0.03 -15.69
CA GLN A 907 -5.72 1.04 -15.25
C GLN A 907 -6.96 0.39 -14.64
N ALA A 908 -7.52 -0.65 -15.27
CA ALA A 908 -8.63 -1.41 -14.72
C ALA A 908 -8.28 -2.11 -13.40
N LEU A 909 -7.07 -2.70 -13.29
CA LEU A 909 -6.60 -3.29 -12.04
C LEU A 909 -6.50 -2.26 -10.91
N VAL A 910 -5.93 -1.08 -11.19
CA VAL A 910 -5.80 0.00 -10.19
C VAL A 910 -7.17 0.50 -9.76
N ASP A 911 -8.11 0.71 -10.70
CA ASP A 911 -9.46 1.19 -10.38
C ASP A 911 -10.22 0.19 -9.48
N PHE A 912 -10.06 -1.11 -9.75
CA PHE A 912 -10.62 -2.16 -8.89
C PHE A 912 -9.95 -2.19 -7.52
N LYS A 913 -8.60 -2.31 -7.48
CA LYS A 913 -7.86 -2.52 -6.22
C LYS A 913 -8.00 -1.33 -5.28
N THR A 914 -8.09 -0.12 -5.80
CA THR A 914 -8.36 1.09 -5.01
C THR A 914 -9.67 0.99 -4.22
N LYS A 915 -10.71 0.34 -4.77
CA LYS A 915 -12.00 0.15 -4.10
C LYS A 915 -12.00 -1.08 -3.18
N MET A 916 -11.26 -2.12 -3.55
CA MET A 916 -11.36 -3.43 -2.92
C MET A 916 -10.35 -3.66 -1.80
N CYS A 917 -9.22 -2.94 -1.81
CA CYS A 917 -8.07 -3.15 -0.94
C CYS A 917 -7.87 -1.96 0.03
N PRO A 918 -8.62 -1.89 1.14
CA PRO A 918 -8.59 -0.75 2.07
C PRO A 918 -7.23 -0.55 2.74
N ASP A 919 -6.47 -1.63 2.96
CA ASP A 919 -5.16 -1.60 3.60
C ASP A 919 -4.01 -1.32 2.61
N GLY A 920 -4.32 -1.02 1.35
CA GLY A 920 -3.36 -0.84 0.27
C GLY A 920 -3.19 -2.08 -0.60
N PHE A 921 -2.44 -1.94 -1.69
CA PHE A 921 -2.23 -3.00 -2.68
C PHE A 921 -0.90 -2.87 -3.40
N ASN A 922 -0.53 -3.90 -4.15
CA ASN A 922 0.72 -3.97 -4.89
C ASN A 922 0.64 -3.18 -6.20
N LEU A 923 1.35 -2.05 -6.27
CA LEU A 923 1.46 -1.19 -7.45
C LEU A 923 2.68 -1.52 -8.33
N ASN A 924 3.46 -2.53 -7.96
CA ASN A 924 4.69 -2.88 -8.69
C ASN A 924 4.38 -3.47 -10.08
N ARG A 925 4.75 -2.75 -11.14
CA ARG A 925 4.60 -3.14 -12.55
C ARG A 925 5.75 -4.07 -12.98
N ARG A 926 5.77 -5.30 -12.47
CA ARG A 926 6.85 -6.28 -12.73
C ARG A 926 6.44 -7.48 -13.55
N LEU A 927 5.14 -7.77 -13.68
CA LEU A 927 4.68 -8.99 -14.34
C LEU A 927 4.74 -8.86 -15.86
N ARG A 928 5.78 -9.39 -16.50
CA ARG A 928 5.83 -9.54 -17.97
C ARG A 928 5.28 -10.90 -18.37
N LEU A 929 4.26 -10.90 -19.23
CA LEU A 929 3.68 -12.12 -19.80
C LEU A 929 4.73 -12.91 -20.59
N VAL A 930 4.80 -14.22 -20.34
CA VAL A 930 5.75 -15.14 -21.00
C VAL A 930 4.96 -16.21 -21.74
N LYS A 931 5.36 -16.49 -22.99
CA LYS A 931 4.78 -17.58 -23.79
C LYS A 931 5.04 -18.94 -23.13
N ASP A 932 4.15 -19.89 -23.39
CA ASP A 932 4.24 -21.28 -22.92
C ASP A 932 4.18 -21.46 -21.39
N VAL A 933 3.90 -20.39 -20.63
CA VAL A 933 3.63 -20.46 -19.19
C VAL A 933 2.12 -20.44 -18.99
N ARG A 934 1.57 -21.50 -18.39
CA ARG A 934 0.13 -21.63 -18.15
C ARG A 934 -0.37 -20.57 -17.15
N GLN A 935 -1.61 -20.11 -17.32
CA GLN A 935 -2.26 -19.09 -16.48
C GLN A 935 -2.39 -19.50 -15.00
N ASP A 936 -2.48 -20.81 -14.74
CA ASP A 936 -2.63 -21.38 -13.39
C ASP A 936 -1.32 -21.42 -12.60
N LEU A 937 -0.19 -21.03 -13.20
CA LEU A 937 1.14 -21.05 -12.59
C LEU A 937 1.51 -19.75 -11.87
N LEU A 938 0.70 -18.70 -11.98
CA LEU A 938 0.78 -17.54 -11.08
C LEU A 938 -0.44 -17.58 -10.16
N LYS A 939 -0.23 -18.15 -8.97
CA LYS A 939 -1.21 -18.11 -7.88
C LYS A 939 -0.71 -17.19 -6.80
N LEU A 940 -1.64 -16.59 -6.06
CA LEU A 940 -1.27 -15.88 -4.84
C LEU A 940 -0.43 -16.80 -3.95
N GLY A 941 0.82 -16.39 -3.75
CA GLY A 941 1.77 -17.01 -2.84
C GLY A 941 2.65 -18.09 -3.44
N HIS A 942 2.49 -18.34 -4.75
CA HIS A 942 3.35 -19.24 -5.50
C HIS A 942 3.58 -18.68 -6.90
N VAL A 943 4.71 -17.99 -7.07
CA VAL A 943 5.13 -17.45 -8.36
C VAL A 943 6.11 -18.42 -9.00
N HIS A 944 5.68 -19.06 -10.09
CA HIS A 944 6.54 -19.97 -10.83
C HIS A 944 7.83 -19.28 -11.33
N GLN A 945 8.95 -20.01 -11.37
CA GLN A 945 10.29 -19.48 -11.63
C GLN A 945 10.39 -18.64 -12.92
N ALA A 946 9.68 -19.06 -13.99
CA ALA A 946 9.67 -18.32 -15.25
C ALA A 946 9.14 -16.88 -15.11
N TRP A 947 8.11 -16.67 -14.29
CA TRP A 947 7.56 -15.34 -14.02
C TRP A 947 8.51 -14.49 -13.18
N GLN A 948 9.16 -15.09 -12.18
CA GLN A 948 10.18 -14.40 -11.37
C GLN A 948 11.38 -13.99 -12.22
N ALA A 949 11.87 -14.88 -13.10
CA ALA A 949 12.96 -14.59 -14.02
C ALA A 949 12.61 -13.44 -14.96
N ALA A 950 11.42 -13.46 -15.56
CA ALA A 950 10.94 -12.37 -16.41
C ALA A 950 10.84 -11.04 -15.65
N ALA A 951 10.36 -11.05 -14.40
CA ALA A 951 10.30 -9.86 -13.54
C ALA A 951 11.70 -9.33 -13.14
N GLN A 952 12.69 -10.20 -13.01
CA GLN A 952 14.10 -9.82 -12.75
C GLN A 952 14.76 -9.20 -13.98
N GLU A 953 14.49 -9.71 -15.17
CA GLU A 953 14.98 -9.14 -16.43
C GLU A 953 14.46 -7.70 -16.64
N ASN A 954 13.17 -7.45 -16.35
CA ASN A 954 12.57 -6.12 -16.46
C ASN A 954 13.21 -5.09 -15.52
N ALA A 955 13.54 -5.49 -14.29
CA ALA A 955 14.06 -4.58 -13.27
C ALA A 955 15.44 -3.99 -13.62
N ARG A 956 16.19 -4.62 -14.55
CA ARG A 956 17.51 -4.13 -15.00
C ARG A 956 17.44 -2.80 -15.77
N GLU A 957 16.26 -2.33 -16.13
CA GLU A 957 16.04 -1.04 -16.78
C GLU A 957 16.11 0.15 -15.80
N GLY A 958 15.95 -0.08 -14.49
CA GLY A 958 15.96 0.97 -13.46
C GLY A 958 17.23 1.04 -12.59
N ALA A 959 18.26 0.26 -12.93
CA ALA A 959 19.51 0.15 -12.15
C ALA A 959 20.74 0.77 -12.86
N GLN A 960 20.53 1.67 -13.82
CA GLN A 960 21.58 2.45 -14.47
C GLN A 960 21.52 3.92 -14.07
#